data_AF-A0A954LAD7-F1
#
_entry.id   AF-A0A954LAD7-F1
#
_cell.length_a   1.000
_cell.length_b   1.000
_cell.length_c   1.000
_cell.angle_alpha   90.00
_cell.angle_beta   90.00
_cell.angle_gamma   90.00
#
_symmetry.space_group_name_H-M   'P 1'
#
loop_
_entity.id
_entity.type
_entity.pdbx_description
1 polymer ?
#
loop_
_entity_poly.entity_id
_entity_poly.type
_entity_poly.pdbx_seq_one_letter_code
_entity_poly.pdbx_strand_id
1 'polypeptide(L)'
;MRFDAGREQTALIQIPARSLVVWTGLVAGLLMGCQPGITWGAPPDVRARTAIFGDDVLASNVAIIRAGAAELPAEARYDWLLKQILPSSSHDSIRFAADFVTTSDADSAALYSGDNTPRGRIVSPVTDLVETARQLNRLSDLRQRIQACDVEGEIPQRHRIALLALVALAAGNTTDADALLLQLDARLANETFPQLADRWPETLLLAAAVEHPALRDVASGIIERILANQIRASKHSGPPAWDQHIASFLGRARYLQLAERTAAADTTEPPQPFHAFPPLQSWKPVDNVTAITHGNGFPGTHWHLAGQEVHKLASHHDSLLMFASPLSGNYQIECDLSGFGHREGQLMVHGQWLWLYYTHQMFELGTLNGAARRIPIEPRLSLVNDDVHYRCTVRDGVCRHFINGRLLHTSQPRATPFPWPAIRSPYWAATSVRDVRITGEPTVLSTVRLSDDPELRAWTVWDGDLDSEQERWQFAAEPGTSGEITAVRSATAAGTHREHLLRCFRPMLEDGVIEYEFYFEPDQFLVSPAFGDLTFVLSPQGVRIHQLTDGRWERSELDPANQSEPIESPGYSLRSGWNQMRMQLAGDLLTLQLNRQQVYHDRVDSHSDRTFGLFHDLGEASVRVRNVTWTGDWPRELPSLRDQELRSTTLDEMEAHVAGLKEHVAYDFVRERPRAEKIPNSLPFSTQQFLTQVNDPGAKLLVRTDGVFMQRDVGVPFQDVWIGRRFQVHGDFDIVAEFADLRVGTPYDGHRRIALTVVTDDERITHCRVWHGIYAHPGIDRRHCTQAEFTRFFDGEVAVEIVSPTAEDSDSGRLRFVRIGKEFFYLIAEADSPGYRLI
;
A
#
# COMPACT_ATOMS: atom_id res chain seq x y z
N MET A 1 -0.81 12.69 -7.03
CA MET A 1 -1.56 13.93 -6.74
C MET A 1 -0.85 14.62 -5.59
N ARG A 2 -0.20 15.76 -5.83
CA ARG A 2 0.23 16.67 -4.76
C ARG A 2 -0.86 17.72 -4.64
N PHE A 3 -1.27 18.06 -3.42
CA PHE A 3 -1.97 19.30 -3.17
C PHE A 3 -0.99 20.44 -3.46
N ASP A 4 -1.17 21.12 -4.59
CA ASP A 4 -0.50 22.40 -4.86
C ASP A 4 -1.23 23.48 -4.06
N ALA A 5 -0.61 23.94 -2.97
CA ALA A 5 -1.05 25.12 -2.26
C ALA A 5 -0.71 26.36 -3.11
N GLY A 6 -1.70 26.81 -3.88
CA GLY A 6 -1.64 28.07 -4.61
C GLY A 6 -1.54 29.25 -3.65
N ARG A 7 -0.44 30.01 -3.76
CA ARG A 7 -0.25 31.32 -3.12
C ARG A 7 -1.31 32.31 -3.63
N GLU A 8 -2.23 32.74 -2.77
CA GLU A 8 -3.00 33.96 -3.00
C GLU A 8 -2.25 35.19 -2.47
N GLN A 9 -2.00 36.14 -3.36
CA GLN A 9 -1.45 37.45 -3.05
C GLN A 9 -2.50 38.29 -2.31
N THR A 10 -2.13 38.77 -1.13
CA THR A 10 -2.95 39.68 -0.32
C THR A 10 -3.03 41.06 -0.99
N ALA A 11 -4.17 41.39 -1.58
CA ALA A 11 -4.51 42.76 -1.95
C ALA A 11 -5.20 43.44 -0.77
N LEU A 12 -4.52 44.42 -0.17
CA LEU A 12 -5.08 45.34 0.83
C LEU A 12 -6.26 46.12 0.24
N ILE A 13 -7.47 45.88 0.76
CA ILE A 13 -8.62 46.78 0.58
C ILE A 13 -8.89 47.48 1.91
N GLN A 14 -8.65 48.79 1.94
CA GLN A 14 -9.05 49.69 3.02
C GLN A 14 -10.59 49.83 3.04
N ILE A 15 -11.21 49.62 4.20
CA ILE A 15 -12.62 49.97 4.46
C ILE A 15 -12.65 51.19 5.38
N PRO A 16 -13.33 52.30 5.01
CA PRO A 16 -13.45 53.47 5.86
C PRO A 16 -14.59 53.32 6.87
N ALA A 17 -14.39 53.91 8.04
CA ALA A 17 -15.33 53.98 9.15
C ALA A 17 -16.56 54.86 8.83
N ARG A 18 -17.76 54.33 9.15
CA ARG A 18 -19.08 54.96 9.46
C ARG A 18 -20.14 53.88 9.14
N SER A 19 -21.01 53.40 10.02
CA SER A 19 -21.90 54.14 10.92
C SER A 19 -22.45 53.22 12.01
N LEU A 20 -22.39 53.71 13.24
CA LEU A 20 -23.14 53.27 14.42
C LEU A 20 -24.65 53.50 14.17
N VAL A 21 -25.53 52.73 14.83
CA VAL A 21 -27.03 52.84 14.87
C VAL A 21 -27.81 51.92 13.91
N VAL A 22 -27.92 50.61 14.21
CA VAL A 22 -29.11 49.75 13.90
C VAL A 22 -29.24 48.55 14.87
N TRP A 23 -28.83 48.64 16.14
CA TRP A 23 -28.81 47.46 17.06
C TRP A 23 -29.89 47.39 18.14
N THR A 24 -30.98 48.16 18.02
CA THR A 24 -32.12 48.09 18.98
C THR A 24 -33.47 47.72 18.35
N GLY A 25 -33.54 47.41 17.06
CA GLY A 25 -34.80 47.06 16.37
C GLY A 25 -35.09 45.57 16.18
N LEU A 26 -34.09 44.68 16.29
CA LEU A 26 -34.23 43.30 15.84
C LEU A 26 -34.84 42.32 16.88
N VAL A 27 -34.92 42.71 18.15
CA VAL A 27 -35.44 41.86 19.23
C VAL A 27 -36.97 41.90 19.32
N ALA A 28 -37.62 42.94 18.79
CA ALA A 28 -39.09 43.06 18.80
C ALA A 28 -39.78 42.35 17.61
N GLY A 29 -39.07 42.10 16.51
CA GLY A 29 -39.61 41.45 15.31
C GLY A 29 -39.74 39.93 15.41
N LEU A 30 -39.01 39.29 16.33
CA LEU A 30 -38.99 37.83 16.52
C LEU A 30 -40.16 37.30 17.38
N LEU A 31 -41.00 38.16 17.95
CA LEU A 31 -42.11 37.77 18.84
C LEU A 31 -43.51 37.77 18.21
N MET A 32 -43.68 38.10 16.92
CA MET A 32 -45.01 38.14 16.27
C MET A 32 -45.17 37.24 15.04
N GLY A 33 -44.39 36.16 14.95
CA GLY A 33 -44.47 35.17 13.87
C GLY A 33 -44.79 33.75 14.34
N CYS A 34 -45.68 33.57 15.32
CA CYS A 34 -46.13 32.22 15.72
C CYS A 34 -47.31 31.78 14.84
N GLN A 35 -47.09 30.79 13.97
CA GLN A 35 -48.18 29.99 13.42
C GLN A 35 -48.74 29.05 14.50
N PRO A 36 -50.07 28.91 14.64
CA PRO A 36 -50.67 28.01 15.62
C PRO A 36 -50.76 26.61 15.02
N GLY A 37 -49.80 25.76 15.38
CA GLY A 37 -49.78 24.37 14.94
C GLY A 37 -48.70 23.54 15.61
N ILE A 38 -48.49 23.71 16.92
CA ILE A 38 -47.53 22.89 17.66
C ILE A 38 -48.21 22.35 18.90
N THR A 39 -48.49 21.05 18.89
CA THR A 39 -48.83 20.28 20.08
C THR A 39 -47.62 20.24 21.00
N TRP A 40 -47.77 20.80 22.19
CA TRP A 40 -46.75 20.90 23.23
C TRP A 40 -46.56 19.55 23.93
N GLY A 41 -45.47 18.84 23.63
CA GLY A 41 -45.14 17.55 24.23
C GLY A 41 -43.68 17.35 24.64
N ALA A 42 -42.75 18.26 24.30
CA ALA A 42 -41.36 18.23 24.75
C ALA A 42 -41.03 19.47 25.60
N PRO A 43 -40.07 19.37 26.56
CA PRO A 43 -39.56 20.54 27.27
C PRO A 43 -38.99 21.58 26.29
N PRO A 44 -39.20 22.89 26.52
CA PRO A 44 -38.70 23.97 25.67
C PRO A 44 -37.20 23.87 25.37
N ASP A 45 -36.41 23.39 26.34
CA ASP A 45 -34.96 23.35 26.29
C ASP A 45 -34.41 22.34 25.27
N VAL A 46 -35.12 21.24 25.01
CA VAL A 46 -34.68 20.20 24.06
C VAL A 46 -34.83 20.67 22.62
N ARG A 47 -35.93 21.37 22.30
CA ARG A 47 -36.13 21.99 20.99
C ARG A 47 -35.21 23.19 20.79
N ALA A 48 -34.95 23.97 21.85
CA ALA A 48 -33.96 25.03 21.80
C ALA A 48 -32.57 24.49 21.47
N ARG A 49 -32.16 23.35 22.07
CA ARG A 49 -30.88 22.70 21.75
C ARG A 49 -30.77 22.31 20.27
N THR A 50 -31.79 21.64 19.71
CA THR A 50 -31.81 21.28 18.28
C THR A 50 -31.80 22.52 17.38
N ALA A 51 -32.52 23.58 17.76
CA ALA A 51 -32.53 24.83 17.00
C ALA A 51 -31.18 25.60 17.07
N ILE A 52 -30.43 25.48 18.16
CA ILE A 52 -29.15 26.17 18.36
C ILE A 52 -28.01 25.45 17.63
N PHE A 53 -27.90 24.12 17.78
CA PHE A 53 -26.75 23.37 17.28
C PHE A 53 -27.01 22.72 15.90
N GLY A 54 -28.27 22.62 15.48
CA GLY A 54 -28.66 21.86 14.29
C GLY A 54 -28.79 20.36 14.59
N ASP A 55 -29.66 19.68 13.84
CA ASP A 55 -29.94 18.26 14.06
C ASP A 55 -28.74 17.37 13.71
N ASP A 56 -28.01 17.70 12.64
CA ASP A 56 -26.86 16.94 12.15
C ASP A 56 -25.71 16.89 13.17
N VAL A 57 -25.44 18.01 13.86
CA VAL A 57 -24.40 18.10 14.90
C VAL A 57 -24.78 17.29 16.14
N LEU A 58 -26.08 17.21 16.47
CA LEU A 58 -26.54 16.39 17.57
C LEU A 58 -26.51 14.90 17.20
N ALA A 59 -26.87 14.56 15.96
CA ALA A 59 -26.82 13.21 15.44
C ALA A 59 -25.37 12.67 15.33
N SER A 60 -24.39 13.53 15.01
CA SER A 60 -22.99 13.14 14.87
C SER A 60 -22.29 12.77 16.19
N ASN A 61 -22.91 13.00 17.35
CA ASN A 61 -22.37 12.60 18.67
C ASN A 61 -22.57 11.10 18.94
N VAL A 62 -22.08 10.26 18.04
CA VAL A 62 -22.29 8.80 18.05
C VAL A 62 -21.79 8.16 19.34
N ALA A 63 -20.58 8.50 19.82
CA ALA A 63 -20.02 7.93 21.05
C ALA A 63 -20.92 8.16 22.27
N ILE A 64 -21.38 9.39 22.49
CA ILE A 64 -22.29 9.75 23.61
C ILE A 64 -23.59 8.98 23.51
N ILE A 65 -24.16 8.88 22.30
CA ILE A 65 -25.43 8.17 22.10
C ILE A 65 -25.24 6.69 22.45
N ARG A 66 -24.18 6.06 21.96
CA ARG A 66 -23.94 4.64 22.20
C ARG A 66 -23.62 4.34 23.67
N ALA A 67 -22.85 5.20 24.35
CA ALA A 67 -22.57 5.07 25.78
C ALA A 67 -23.87 5.10 26.61
N GLY A 68 -24.77 6.06 26.33
CA GLY A 68 -26.07 6.15 27.00
C GLY A 68 -26.99 4.95 26.74
N ALA A 69 -26.85 4.27 25.59
CA ALA A 69 -27.58 3.05 25.29
C ALA A 69 -27.01 1.80 25.98
N ALA A 70 -25.68 1.73 26.10
CA ALA A 70 -24.98 0.55 26.60
C ALA A 70 -25.35 0.20 28.05
N GLU A 71 -25.54 1.23 28.90
CA GLU A 71 -25.90 1.09 30.32
C GLU A 71 -27.35 0.64 30.56
N LEU A 72 -28.20 0.66 29.53
CA LEU A 72 -29.63 0.35 29.64
C LEU A 72 -29.92 -1.14 29.39
N PRO A 73 -30.89 -1.75 30.14
CA PRO A 73 -31.44 -3.06 29.80
C PRO A 73 -32.10 -3.06 28.42
N ALA A 74 -32.18 -4.22 27.76
CA ALA A 74 -32.57 -4.35 26.35
C ALA A 74 -33.86 -3.59 25.95
N GLU A 75 -34.96 -3.69 26.72
CA GLU A 75 -36.21 -2.96 26.42
C GLU A 75 -36.05 -1.44 26.56
N ALA A 76 -35.43 -0.99 27.64
CA ALA A 76 -35.17 0.44 27.85
C ALA A 76 -34.19 1.00 26.81
N ARG A 77 -33.20 0.19 26.41
CA ARG A 77 -32.25 0.49 25.34
C ARG A 77 -32.97 0.66 24.00
N TYR A 78 -33.89 -0.24 23.66
CA TYR A 78 -34.68 -0.16 22.43
C TYR A 78 -35.53 1.12 22.38
N ASP A 79 -36.28 1.41 23.45
CA ASP A 79 -37.10 2.63 23.53
C ASP A 79 -36.27 3.92 23.52
N TRP A 80 -35.09 3.88 24.13
CA TRP A 80 -34.16 5.00 24.13
C TRP A 80 -33.59 5.24 22.73
N LEU A 81 -33.08 4.19 22.07
CA LEU A 81 -32.54 4.27 20.70
C LEU A 81 -33.62 4.71 19.69
N LEU A 82 -34.85 4.20 19.81
CA LEU A 82 -35.97 4.63 18.98
C LEU A 82 -36.17 6.15 19.03
N LYS A 83 -36.14 6.75 20.22
CA LYS A 83 -36.30 8.21 20.40
C LYS A 83 -35.13 9.01 19.84
N GLN A 84 -33.92 8.44 19.89
CA GLN A 84 -32.73 9.09 19.35
C GLN A 84 -32.69 9.03 17.82
N ILE A 85 -33.23 7.98 17.19
CA ILE A 85 -33.04 7.71 15.76
C ILE A 85 -34.27 8.06 14.92
N LEU A 86 -35.48 7.68 15.35
CA LEU A 86 -36.71 7.98 14.63
C LEU A 86 -37.29 9.33 15.06
N PRO A 87 -38.07 10.01 14.19
CA PRO A 87 -38.74 11.26 14.53
C PRO A 87 -39.45 11.17 15.88
N SER A 88 -39.19 12.15 16.73
CA SER A 88 -39.68 12.18 18.10
C SER A 88 -39.99 13.61 18.54
N SER A 89 -40.24 13.81 19.83
CA SER A 89 -40.53 15.16 20.33
C SER A 89 -39.31 16.09 20.29
N SER A 90 -38.10 15.54 20.13
CA SER A 90 -36.82 16.27 20.10
C SER A 90 -36.29 16.64 18.71
N HIS A 91 -36.75 15.93 17.66
CA HIS A 91 -36.33 16.12 16.27
C HIS A 91 -37.38 15.49 15.33
N ASP A 92 -37.46 15.96 14.09
CA ASP A 92 -38.49 15.60 13.11
C ASP A 92 -38.00 14.68 11.97
N SER A 93 -36.73 14.29 12.00
CA SER A 93 -36.08 13.52 10.92
C SER A 93 -35.62 12.14 11.38
N ILE A 94 -35.27 11.25 10.43
CA ILE A 94 -34.56 10.02 10.78
C ILE A 94 -33.07 10.36 10.90
N ARG A 95 -32.50 10.28 12.10
CA ARG A 95 -31.07 10.49 12.34
C ARG A 95 -30.29 9.26 11.96
N PHE A 96 -29.44 9.39 10.95
CA PHE A 96 -28.64 8.30 10.40
C PHE A 96 -27.16 8.68 10.47
N ALA A 97 -26.54 8.46 11.62
CA ALA A 97 -25.15 8.80 11.89
C ALA A 97 -24.33 7.56 12.23
N ALA A 98 -23.05 7.59 11.86
CA ALA A 98 -22.08 6.59 12.25
C ALA A 98 -20.73 7.25 12.51
N ASP A 99 -19.78 6.43 12.93
CA ASP A 99 -18.47 6.88 13.31
C ASP A 99 -17.43 5.77 13.07
N PHE A 100 -16.19 6.18 12.89
CA PHE A 100 -15.05 5.27 12.79
C PHE A 100 -14.33 5.22 14.13
N VAL A 101 -14.31 4.04 14.76
CA VAL A 101 -13.70 3.83 16.08
C VAL A 101 -12.19 4.02 16.00
N THR A 102 -11.65 4.89 16.86
CA THR A 102 -10.21 4.98 17.14
C THR A 102 -9.83 3.90 18.17
N THR A 103 -8.55 3.60 18.31
CA THR A 103 -8.09 2.68 19.37
C THR A 103 -8.25 3.24 20.78
N SER A 104 -8.30 4.56 20.95
CA SER A 104 -8.55 5.19 22.25
C SER A 104 -10.02 5.08 22.69
N ASP A 105 -10.95 4.85 21.76
CA ASP A 105 -12.39 4.68 22.02
C ASP A 105 -12.78 3.25 22.46
N ALA A 106 -11.89 2.26 22.28
CA ALA A 106 -12.07 0.96 22.90
C ALA A 106 -11.75 1.11 24.38
N ASP A 107 -12.77 1.05 25.24
CA ASP A 107 -12.69 1.12 26.71
C ASP A 107 -11.26 0.90 27.22
N SER A 108 -10.71 1.85 27.96
CA SER A 108 -9.43 1.69 28.66
C SER A 108 -9.40 0.46 29.59
N ALA A 109 -10.56 -0.16 29.86
CA ALA A 109 -10.70 -1.48 30.49
C ALA A 109 -10.52 -2.68 29.53
N ALA A 110 -10.82 -2.54 28.24
CA ALA A 110 -10.65 -3.55 27.20
C ALA A 110 -9.18 -3.73 26.76
N LEU A 111 -8.35 -2.69 26.89
CA LEU A 111 -6.90 -2.75 26.68
C LEU A 111 -6.19 -3.75 27.60
N TYR A 112 -6.81 -4.14 28.73
CA TYR A 112 -6.32 -5.19 29.64
C TYR A 112 -7.05 -6.55 29.46
N SER A 113 -8.04 -6.63 28.59
CA SER A 113 -8.89 -7.82 28.40
C SER A 113 -8.47 -8.72 27.23
N GLY A 114 -7.49 -8.29 26.43
CA GLY A 114 -7.05 -9.02 25.24
C GLY A 114 -8.08 -9.07 24.11
N ASP A 115 -9.14 -8.27 24.19
CA ASP A 115 -10.19 -8.22 23.17
C ASP A 115 -9.73 -7.32 22.02
N ASN A 116 -9.22 -7.97 20.97
CA ASN A 116 -8.59 -7.37 19.80
C ASN A 116 -9.65 -6.70 18.89
N THR A 117 -10.21 -5.59 19.35
CA THR A 117 -11.21 -4.83 18.59
C THR A 117 -10.51 -4.17 17.40
N PRO A 118 -10.86 -4.50 16.13
CA PRO A 118 -10.13 -3.99 14.98
C PRO A 118 -10.23 -2.46 14.88
N ARG A 119 -9.09 -1.78 14.68
CA ARG A 119 -9.00 -0.33 14.43
C ARG A 119 -9.86 0.07 13.24
N GLY A 120 -10.54 1.22 13.33
CA GLY A 120 -11.37 1.75 12.25
C GLY A 120 -12.71 1.03 12.06
N ARG A 121 -13.18 0.22 13.02
CA ARG A 121 -14.52 -0.38 12.94
C ARG A 121 -15.58 0.72 12.86
N ILE A 122 -16.60 0.52 12.03
CA ILE A 122 -17.75 1.42 11.97
C ILE A 122 -18.72 1.10 13.10
N VAL A 123 -19.15 2.14 13.81
CA VAL A 123 -20.17 2.04 14.86
C VAL A 123 -21.31 3.00 14.58
N SER A 124 -22.53 2.60 14.92
CA SER A 124 -23.71 3.43 14.71
C SER A 124 -24.82 3.11 15.72
N PRO A 125 -25.51 4.12 16.26
CA PRO A 125 -26.75 3.90 17.01
C PRO A 125 -27.81 3.17 16.19
N VAL A 126 -27.80 3.35 14.85
CA VAL A 126 -28.73 2.69 13.93
C VAL A 126 -28.53 1.17 13.95
N THR A 127 -27.28 0.70 13.89
CA THR A 127 -26.98 -0.73 13.97
C THR A 127 -27.28 -1.28 15.36
N ASP A 128 -27.02 -0.50 16.42
CA ASP A 128 -27.38 -0.89 17.79
C ASP A 128 -28.91 -1.03 17.97
N LEU A 129 -29.71 -0.18 17.33
CA LEU A 129 -31.17 -0.26 17.34
C LEU A 129 -31.66 -1.53 16.64
N VAL A 130 -31.15 -1.81 15.44
CA VAL A 130 -31.53 -3.01 14.67
C VAL A 130 -31.15 -4.28 15.43
N GLU A 131 -29.96 -4.32 16.02
CA GLU A 131 -29.48 -5.45 16.81
C GLU A 131 -30.31 -5.64 18.10
N THR A 132 -30.61 -4.56 18.82
CA THR A 132 -31.50 -4.62 20.00
C THR A 132 -32.91 -5.09 19.62
N ALA A 133 -33.45 -4.61 18.50
CA ALA A 133 -34.74 -5.05 17.98
C ALA A 133 -34.74 -6.54 17.62
N ARG A 134 -33.65 -7.05 17.04
CA ARG A 134 -33.45 -8.48 16.74
C ARG A 134 -33.44 -9.30 18.03
N GLN A 135 -32.69 -8.88 19.05
CA GLN A 135 -32.62 -9.55 20.35
C GLN A 135 -33.99 -9.64 21.04
N LEU A 136 -34.83 -8.60 20.89
CA LEU A 136 -36.18 -8.55 21.45
C LEU A 136 -37.25 -9.18 20.54
N ASN A 137 -36.90 -9.69 19.36
CA ASN A 137 -37.85 -10.15 18.33
C ASN A 137 -38.87 -9.06 17.90
N ARG A 138 -38.44 -7.79 17.85
CA ARG A 138 -39.25 -6.61 17.50
C ARG A 138 -38.93 -6.00 16.13
N LEU A 139 -38.25 -6.73 15.25
CA LEU A 139 -37.88 -6.25 13.91
C LEU A 139 -39.10 -5.85 13.05
N SER A 140 -40.24 -6.54 13.19
CA SER A 140 -41.48 -6.19 12.49
C SER A 140 -42.10 -4.89 12.99
N ASP A 141 -42.12 -4.66 14.31
CA ASP A 141 -42.56 -3.42 14.95
C ASP A 141 -41.68 -2.25 14.50
N LEU A 142 -40.36 -2.43 14.53
CA LEU A 142 -39.39 -1.44 14.05
C LEU A 142 -39.65 -1.10 12.57
N ARG A 143 -39.81 -2.10 11.71
CA ARG A 143 -40.12 -1.90 10.28
C ARG A 143 -41.37 -1.05 10.08
N GLN A 144 -42.47 -1.38 10.76
CA GLN A 144 -43.73 -0.64 10.65
C GLN A 144 -43.57 0.83 11.05
N ARG A 145 -42.82 1.10 12.12
CA ARG A 145 -42.53 2.47 12.58
C ARG A 145 -41.73 3.26 11.55
N ILE A 146 -40.71 2.65 10.94
CA ILE A 146 -39.91 3.30 9.89
C ILE A 146 -40.76 3.62 8.66
N GLN A 147 -41.64 2.70 8.25
CA GLN A 147 -42.54 2.92 7.11
C GLN A 147 -43.55 4.04 7.37
N ALA A 148 -43.98 4.21 8.62
CA ALA A 148 -44.90 5.26 9.03
C ALA A 148 -44.24 6.64 9.18
N CYS A 149 -42.90 6.73 9.12
CA CYS A 149 -42.20 8.01 9.15
C CYS A 149 -42.49 8.81 7.87
N ASP A 150 -42.92 10.05 8.06
CA ASP A 150 -43.03 11.01 6.98
C ASP A 150 -41.62 11.52 6.63
N VAL A 151 -41.23 11.39 5.37
CA VAL A 151 -39.89 11.79 4.90
C VAL A 151 -40.04 12.56 3.61
N GLU A 152 -39.60 13.82 3.63
CA GLU A 152 -39.55 14.69 2.48
C GLU A 152 -38.09 14.98 2.10
N GLY A 153 -37.79 14.98 0.80
CA GLY A 153 -36.45 15.22 0.29
C GLY A 153 -35.57 13.97 0.13
N GLU A 154 -34.47 14.13 -0.59
CA GLU A 154 -33.61 13.02 -1.01
C GLU A 154 -32.82 12.39 0.16
N ILE A 155 -32.25 13.19 1.06
CA ILE A 155 -31.46 12.68 2.19
C ILE A 155 -32.35 11.84 3.15
N PRO A 156 -33.49 12.33 3.68
CA PRO A 156 -34.36 11.53 4.55
C PRO A 156 -34.92 10.28 3.88
N GLN A 157 -35.19 10.33 2.56
CA GLN A 157 -35.63 9.16 1.82
C GLN A 157 -34.55 8.07 1.76
N ARG A 158 -33.27 8.44 1.57
CA ARG A 158 -32.15 7.49 1.62
C ARG A 158 -31.97 6.90 3.03
N HIS A 159 -32.12 7.71 4.08
CA HIS A 159 -32.07 7.25 5.47
C HIS A 159 -33.13 6.17 5.73
N ARG A 160 -34.37 6.42 5.27
CA ARG A 160 -35.48 5.46 5.38
C ARG A 160 -35.20 4.15 4.62
N ILE A 161 -34.73 4.24 3.36
CA ILE A 161 -34.42 3.05 2.55
C ILE A 161 -33.32 2.21 3.20
N ALA A 162 -32.22 2.84 3.60
CA ALA A 162 -31.09 2.14 4.22
C ALA A 162 -31.50 1.47 5.54
N LEU A 163 -32.27 2.14 6.40
CA LEU A 163 -32.74 1.56 7.65
C LEU A 163 -33.69 0.37 7.42
N LEU A 164 -34.60 0.46 6.46
CA LEU A 164 -35.47 -0.67 6.07
C LEU A 164 -34.64 -1.85 5.55
N ALA A 165 -33.58 -1.59 4.77
CA ALA A 165 -32.71 -2.62 4.24
C ALA A 165 -31.91 -3.32 5.35
N LEU A 166 -31.38 -2.58 6.31
CA LEU A 166 -30.70 -3.14 7.49
C LEU A 166 -31.64 -4.00 8.34
N VAL A 167 -32.90 -3.58 8.52
CA VAL A 167 -33.92 -4.40 9.21
C VAL A 167 -34.25 -5.67 8.43
N ALA A 168 -34.36 -5.59 7.09
CA ALA A 168 -34.60 -6.75 6.24
C ALA A 168 -33.43 -7.76 6.30
N LEU A 169 -32.18 -7.27 6.28
CA LEU A 169 -30.98 -8.07 6.50
C LEU A 169 -30.99 -8.78 7.85
N ALA A 170 -31.26 -8.05 8.94
CA ALA A 170 -31.31 -8.61 10.28
C ALA A 170 -32.44 -9.65 10.45
N ALA A 171 -33.50 -9.57 9.65
CA ALA A 171 -34.59 -10.54 9.59
C ALA A 171 -34.30 -11.74 8.67
N GLY A 172 -33.16 -11.78 7.97
CA GLY A 172 -32.83 -12.80 6.98
C GLY A 172 -33.61 -12.71 5.67
N ASN A 173 -34.32 -11.61 5.42
CA ASN A 173 -35.10 -11.39 4.20
C ASN A 173 -34.24 -10.75 3.11
N THR A 174 -33.40 -11.56 2.47
CA THR A 174 -32.42 -11.12 1.47
C THR A 174 -33.06 -10.52 0.21
N THR A 175 -34.21 -11.02 -0.23
CA THR A 175 -34.91 -10.51 -1.42
C THR A 175 -35.38 -9.07 -1.22
N ASP A 176 -35.95 -8.77 -0.06
CA ASP A 176 -36.37 -7.40 0.26
C ASP A 176 -35.17 -6.47 0.50
N ALA A 177 -34.12 -6.98 1.14
CA ALA A 177 -32.86 -6.24 1.30
C ALA A 177 -32.19 -5.90 -0.03
N ASP A 178 -32.13 -6.84 -0.99
CA ASP A 178 -31.61 -6.62 -2.34
C ASP A 178 -32.40 -5.53 -3.07
N ALA A 179 -33.73 -5.62 -3.05
CA ALA A 179 -34.61 -4.64 -3.68
C ALA A 179 -34.43 -3.23 -3.09
N LEU A 180 -34.23 -3.11 -1.77
CA LEU A 180 -33.97 -1.84 -1.11
C LEU A 180 -32.55 -1.32 -1.37
N LEU A 181 -31.55 -2.21 -1.45
CA LEU A 181 -30.18 -1.87 -1.80
C LEU A 181 -30.10 -1.29 -3.23
N LEU A 182 -30.78 -1.91 -4.20
CA LEU A 182 -30.87 -1.40 -5.58
C LEU A 182 -31.63 -0.07 -5.66
N GLN A 183 -32.68 0.11 -4.84
CA GLN A 183 -33.37 1.40 -4.73
C GLN A 183 -32.47 2.51 -4.18
N LEU A 184 -31.61 2.19 -3.20
CA LEU A 184 -30.64 3.14 -2.67
C LEU A 184 -29.59 3.49 -3.73
N ASP A 185 -29.04 2.49 -4.41
CA ASP A 185 -28.03 2.67 -5.46
C ASP A 185 -28.52 3.56 -6.61
N ALA A 186 -29.77 3.37 -7.07
CA ALA A 186 -30.37 4.22 -8.10
C ALA A 186 -30.38 5.72 -7.72
N ARG A 187 -30.37 6.04 -6.42
CA ARG A 187 -30.32 7.40 -5.89
C ARG A 187 -28.89 7.92 -5.67
N LEU A 188 -27.87 7.07 -5.74
CA LEU A 188 -26.46 7.47 -5.59
C LEU A 188 -25.81 7.91 -6.91
N ALA A 189 -26.27 7.38 -8.04
CA ALA A 189 -25.54 7.44 -9.31
C ALA A 189 -25.29 8.85 -9.86
N ASN A 190 -26.11 9.84 -9.48
CA ASN A 190 -26.06 11.21 -10.02
C ASN A 190 -25.98 12.31 -8.95
N GLU A 191 -25.91 11.95 -7.67
CA GLU A 191 -25.98 12.91 -6.57
C GLU A 191 -24.60 13.37 -6.12
N THR A 192 -24.52 14.64 -5.71
CA THR A 192 -23.35 15.22 -5.08
C THR A 192 -23.55 15.36 -3.59
N PHE A 193 -22.55 14.96 -2.81
CA PHE A 193 -22.66 14.94 -1.36
C PHE A 193 -21.61 15.88 -0.76
N PRO A 194 -22.04 17.04 -0.21
CA PRO A 194 -21.12 18.01 0.35
C PRO A 194 -20.60 17.60 1.73
N GLN A 195 -21.26 16.67 2.42
CA GLN A 195 -20.95 16.30 3.80
C GLN A 195 -20.92 14.78 4.00
N LEU A 196 -20.11 14.31 4.95
CA LEU A 196 -20.06 12.89 5.34
C LEU A 196 -21.39 12.42 5.95
N ALA A 197 -22.11 13.29 6.67
CA ALA A 197 -23.38 12.96 7.29
C ALA A 197 -24.38 12.38 6.28
N ASP A 198 -24.38 12.91 5.06
CA ASP A 198 -25.26 12.47 3.96
C ASP A 198 -24.86 11.10 3.38
N ARG A 199 -23.70 10.53 3.77
CA ARG A 199 -23.13 9.31 3.19
C ARG A 199 -23.29 8.09 4.07
N TRP A 200 -23.69 8.27 5.33
CA TRP A 200 -23.86 7.15 6.26
C TRP A 200 -24.87 6.09 5.84
N PRO A 201 -26.00 6.41 5.18
CA PRO A 201 -26.99 5.42 4.72
C PRO A 201 -26.38 4.30 3.87
N GLU A 202 -25.71 4.67 2.78
CA GLU A 202 -25.05 3.71 1.91
C GLU A 202 -23.83 3.06 2.57
N THR A 203 -23.11 3.80 3.42
CA THR A 203 -21.91 3.28 4.08
C THR A 203 -22.24 2.12 5.01
N LEU A 204 -23.23 2.30 5.90
CA LEU A 204 -23.65 1.24 6.83
C LEU A 204 -24.30 0.06 6.08
N LEU A 205 -25.13 0.35 5.08
CA LEU A 205 -25.79 -0.71 4.32
C LEU A 205 -24.79 -1.54 3.53
N LEU A 206 -23.82 -0.92 2.85
CA LEU A 206 -22.80 -1.64 2.09
C LEU A 206 -21.88 -2.46 3.00
N ALA A 207 -21.48 -1.91 4.15
CA ALA A 207 -20.70 -2.65 5.15
C ALA A 207 -21.45 -3.92 5.62
N ALA A 208 -22.76 -3.82 5.88
CA ALA A 208 -23.58 -4.97 6.27
C ALA A 208 -23.84 -5.95 5.11
N ALA A 209 -24.07 -5.44 3.88
CA ALA A 209 -24.40 -6.26 2.72
C ALA A 209 -23.22 -7.11 2.24
N VAL A 210 -21.97 -6.62 2.39
CA VAL A 210 -20.75 -7.37 2.05
C VAL A 210 -20.60 -8.66 2.87
N GLU A 211 -21.02 -8.63 4.13
CA GLU A 211 -20.99 -9.80 5.01
C GLU A 211 -22.01 -10.88 4.61
N HIS A 212 -23.03 -10.53 3.81
CA HIS A 212 -24.11 -11.44 3.43
C HIS A 212 -23.85 -12.10 2.06
N PRO A 213 -23.67 -13.44 1.95
CA PRO A 213 -23.29 -14.11 0.69
C PRO A 213 -24.23 -13.79 -0.48
N ALA A 214 -25.54 -13.78 -0.25
CA ALA A 214 -26.55 -13.50 -1.27
C ALA A 214 -26.49 -12.08 -1.87
N LEU A 215 -25.93 -11.09 -1.15
CA LEU A 215 -25.89 -9.70 -1.60
C LEU A 215 -24.48 -9.22 -1.95
N ARG A 216 -23.45 -10.02 -1.65
CA ARG A 216 -22.05 -9.58 -1.73
C ARG A 216 -21.64 -9.11 -3.12
N ASP A 217 -22.09 -9.80 -4.16
CA ASP A 217 -21.76 -9.44 -5.54
C ASP A 217 -22.43 -8.12 -5.95
N VAL A 218 -23.70 -7.93 -5.56
CA VAL A 218 -24.44 -6.68 -5.81
C VAL A 218 -23.79 -5.52 -5.06
N ALA A 219 -23.47 -5.70 -3.77
CA ALA A 219 -22.79 -4.71 -2.96
C ALA A 219 -21.41 -4.36 -3.53
N SER A 220 -20.63 -5.36 -3.96
CA SER A 220 -19.33 -5.15 -4.60
C SER A 220 -19.44 -4.30 -5.86
N GLY A 221 -20.43 -4.57 -6.71
CA GLY A 221 -20.69 -3.76 -7.91
C GLY A 221 -21.07 -2.30 -7.61
N ILE A 222 -21.81 -2.05 -6.52
CA ILE A 222 -22.12 -0.69 -6.06
C ILE A 222 -20.85 0.01 -5.55
N ILE A 223 -20.06 -0.66 -4.72
CA ILE A 223 -18.80 -0.14 -4.17
C ILE A 223 -17.82 0.20 -5.29
N GLU A 224 -17.66 -0.66 -6.29
CA GLU A 224 -16.80 -0.41 -7.46
C GLU A 224 -17.24 0.82 -8.25
N ARG A 225 -18.55 1.04 -8.42
CA ARG A 225 -19.06 2.27 -9.05
C ARG A 225 -18.80 3.51 -8.20
N ILE A 226 -18.96 3.45 -6.87
CA ILE A 226 -18.64 4.57 -5.98
C ILE A 226 -17.15 4.91 -6.11
N LEU A 227 -16.27 3.91 -6.04
CA LEU A 227 -14.84 4.09 -6.19
C LEU A 227 -14.50 4.72 -7.56
N ALA A 228 -15.02 4.15 -8.65
CA ALA A 228 -14.69 4.61 -10.01
C ALA A 228 -15.27 6.00 -10.33
N ASN A 229 -16.55 6.22 -10.04
CA ASN A 229 -17.29 7.38 -10.54
C ASN A 229 -17.32 8.56 -9.57
N GLN A 230 -17.10 8.33 -8.27
CA GLN A 230 -17.17 9.39 -7.26
C GLN A 230 -15.78 9.71 -6.71
N ILE A 231 -15.10 8.71 -6.13
CA ILE A 231 -13.81 8.89 -5.44
C ILE A 231 -12.68 9.14 -6.45
N ARG A 232 -12.44 8.20 -7.37
CA ARG A 232 -11.31 8.22 -8.31
C ARG A 232 -11.47 9.24 -9.43
N ALA A 233 -12.71 9.55 -9.80
CA ALA A 233 -13.02 10.63 -10.73
C ALA A 233 -12.98 12.02 -10.07
N SER A 234 -12.70 12.09 -8.75
CA SER A 234 -12.71 13.31 -7.94
C SER A 234 -13.99 14.13 -8.09
N LYS A 235 -15.13 13.45 -8.37
CA LYS A 235 -16.43 14.11 -8.56
C LYS A 235 -17.07 14.44 -7.23
N HIS A 236 -16.78 13.66 -6.19
CA HIS A 236 -17.15 13.93 -4.80
C HIS A 236 -16.00 13.48 -3.91
N SER A 237 -15.63 14.30 -2.93
CA SER A 237 -14.60 13.94 -1.95
C SER A 237 -15.22 14.00 -0.57
N GLY A 238 -15.68 12.85 -0.08
CA GLY A 238 -15.82 12.66 1.36
C GLY A 238 -14.44 12.83 2.03
N PRO A 239 -14.39 12.82 3.37
CA PRO A 239 -13.12 12.83 4.06
C PRO A 239 -12.29 11.59 3.68
N PRO A 240 -10.94 11.68 3.61
CA PRO A 240 -10.10 10.56 3.18
C PRO A 240 -10.30 9.24 3.94
N ALA A 241 -10.67 9.31 5.23
CA ALA A 241 -11.01 8.13 6.03
C ALA A 241 -12.16 7.33 5.40
N TRP A 242 -13.21 8.02 4.94
CA TRP A 242 -14.38 7.39 4.33
C TRP A 242 -14.02 6.73 2.99
N ASP A 243 -13.21 7.39 2.15
CA ASP A 243 -12.73 6.81 0.88
C ASP A 243 -12.01 5.47 1.11
N GLN A 244 -11.19 5.39 2.16
CA GLN A 244 -10.47 4.17 2.52
C GLN A 244 -11.38 3.08 3.08
N HIS A 245 -12.41 3.44 3.86
CA HIS A 245 -13.41 2.48 4.32
C HIS A 245 -14.18 1.85 3.17
N ILE A 246 -14.60 2.65 2.17
CA ILE A 246 -15.24 2.11 0.96
C ILE A 246 -14.31 1.16 0.21
N ALA A 247 -13.02 1.49 0.08
CA ALA A 247 -12.04 0.59 -0.53
C ALA A 247 -11.86 -0.71 0.30
N SER A 248 -11.83 -0.60 1.63
CA SER A 248 -11.73 -1.73 2.56
C SER A 248 -12.93 -2.68 2.44
N PHE A 249 -14.14 -2.18 2.22
CA PHE A 249 -15.32 -3.03 1.99
C PHE A 249 -15.19 -3.88 0.74
N LEU A 250 -14.63 -3.33 -0.35
CA LEU A 250 -14.35 -4.12 -1.56
C LEU A 250 -13.29 -5.19 -1.27
N GLY A 251 -12.26 -4.83 -0.50
CA GLY A 251 -11.25 -5.78 -0.01
C GLY A 251 -11.86 -6.93 0.80
N ARG A 252 -12.76 -6.59 1.74
CA ARG A 252 -13.49 -7.54 2.57
C ARG A 252 -14.38 -8.47 1.73
N ALA A 253 -15.09 -7.93 0.74
CA ALA A 253 -15.89 -8.73 -0.18
C ALA A 253 -15.04 -9.74 -0.95
N ARG A 254 -13.90 -9.30 -1.51
CA ARG A 254 -12.95 -10.17 -2.23
C ARG A 254 -12.38 -11.26 -1.33
N TYR A 255 -11.99 -10.91 -0.10
CA TYR A 255 -11.53 -11.87 0.89
C TYR A 255 -12.59 -12.94 1.17
N LEU A 256 -13.85 -12.54 1.41
CA LEU A 256 -14.94 -13.49 1.70
C LEU A 256 -15.25 -14.40 0.50
N GLN A 257 -15.26 -13.85 -0.72
CA GLN A 257 -15.44 -14.66 -1.94
C GLN A 257 -14.32 -15.69 -2.11
N LEU A 258 -13.08 -15.32 -1.79
CA LEU A 258 -11.95 -16.24 -1.85
C LEU A 258 -12.05 -17.32 -0.77
N ALA A 259 -12.38 -16.93 0.47
CA ALA A 259 -12.57 -17.86 1.58
C ALA A 259 -13.66 -18.89 1.28
N GLU A 260 -14.78 -18.49 0.65
CA GLU A 260 -15.85 -19.40 0.24
C GLU A 260 -15.42 -20.38 -0.85
N ARG A 261 -14.62 -19.93 -1.82
CA ARG A 261 -14.05 -20.81 -2.86
C ARG A 261 -13.09 -21.83 -2.27
N THR A 262 -12.25 -21.42 -1.31
CA THR A 262 -11.30 -22.30 -0.63
C THR A 262 -12.00 -23.28 0.31
N ALA A 263 -13.02 -22.84 1.05
CA ALA A 263 -13.84 -23.72 1.89
C ALA A 263 -14.57 -24.80 1.07
N ALA A 264 -15.01 -24.47 -0.14
CA ALA A 264 -15.58 -25.44 -1.08
C ALA A 264 -14.53 -26.46 -1.62
N ALA A 265 -13.23 -26.16 -1.48
CA ALA A 265 -12.12 -27.00 -1.91
C ALA A 265 -11.56 -27.93 -0.81
N ASP A 266 -12.31 -28.13 0.29
CA ASP A 266 -12.01 -29.11 1.36
C ASP A 266 -10.69 -28.86 2.11
N THR A 267 -10.36 -27.58 2.39
CA THR A 267 -9.25 -27.22 3.27
C THR A 267 -9.66 -27.33 4.74
N THR A 268 -8.91 -28.08 5.54
CA THR A 268 -9.15 -28.29 6.98
C THR A 268 -8.83 -27.09 7.87
N GLU A 269 -8.24 -26.01 7.32
CA GLU A 269 -7.87 -24.82 8.08
C GLU A 269 -8.90 -23.70 7.90
N PRO A 270 -9.37 -23.07 8.98
CA PRO A 270 -10.25 -21.92 8.88
C PRO A 270 -9.52 -20.74 8.23
N PRO A 271 -10.20 -19.92 7.41
CA PRO A 271 -9.58 -18.76 6.79
C PRO A 271 -9.10 -17.78 7.88
N GLN A 272 -7.90 -17.21 7.68
CA GLN A 272 -7.32 -16.24 8.62
C GLN A 272 -8.26 -15.06 8.82
N PRO A 273 -8.47 -14.54 10.05
CA PRO A 273 -9.31 -13.37 10.27
C PRO A 273 -8.92 -12.20 9.35
N PHE A 274 -9.91 -11.46 8.86
CA PHE A 274 -9.63 -10.24 8.10
C PHE A 274 -8.97 -9.21 9.03
N HIS A 275 -7.96 -8.50 8.53
CA HIS A 275 -6.97 -7.73 9.31
C HIS A 275 -5.93 -8.55 10.10
N ALA A 276 -5.98 -9.90 10.07
CA ALA A 276 -4.81 -10.67 10.44
C ALA A 276 -3.70 -10.50 9.39
N PHE A 277 -2.46 -10.56 9.84
CA PHE A 277 -1.30 -10.55 8.96
C PHE A 277 -1.07 -11.93 8.34
N PRO A 278 -0.62 -11.98 7.07
CA PRO A 278 -0.31 -13.25 6.42
C PRO A 278 0.81 -13.97 7.18
N PRO A 279 0.83 -15.31 7.20
CA PRO A 279 1.73 -16.09 8.04
C PRO A 279 3.13 -16.21 7.41
N LEU A 280 3.68 -15.09 6.95
CA LEU A 280 4.98 -14.99 6.29
C LEU A 280 6.07 -14.78 7.34
N GLN A 281 7.16 -15.53 7.21
CA GLN A 281 8.32 -15.49 8.08
C GLN A 281 9.33 -14.43 7.64
N SER A 282 9.62 -14.39 6.34
CA SER A 282 10.64 -13.51 5.75
C SER A 282 10.07 -12.15 5.35
N TRP A 283 8.75 -12.03 5.26
CA TRP A 283 8.06 -10.79 4.88
C TRP A 283 7.08 -10.38 5.95
N LYS A 284 7.17 -9.13 6.42
CA LYS A 284 6.37 -8.61 7.52
C LYS A 284 5.58 -7.39 7.06
N PRO A 285 4.25 -7.38 7.23
CA PRO A 285 3.45 -6.20 6.96
C PRO A 285 3.79 -5.10 7.96
N VAL A 286 3.89 -3.86 7.45
CA VAL A 286 4.18 -2.66 8.23
C VAL A 286 3.27 -1.55 7.74
N ASP A 287 2.68 -0.81 8.67
CA ASP A 287 1.81 0.32 8.39
C ASP A 287 2.41 1.63 8.86
N ASN A 288 2.18 2.69 8.08
CA ASN A 288 2.49 4.05 8.48
C ASN A 288 1.29 4.69 9.17
N VAL A 289 1.27 4.66 10.51
CA VAL A 289 0.22 5.28 11.34
C VAL A 289 0.68 6.66 11.78
N THR A 290 -0.21 7.65 11.68
CA THR A 290 -0.01 9.04 12.13
C THR A 290 -1.16 9.47 13.02
N ALA A 291 -1.00 10.54 13.80
CA ALA A 291 -2.07 11.12 14.61
C ALA A 291 -3.34 11.41 13.79
N ILE A 292 -3.16 11.91 12.56
CA ILE A 292 -4.27 12.19 11.63
C ILE A 292 -5.04 10.91 11.28
N THR A 293 -4.32 9.86 10.86
CA THR A 293 -4.96 8.63 10.36
C THR A 293 -5.53 7.78 11.49
N HIS A 294 -4.86 7.82 12.64
CA HIS A 294 -5.29 7.20 13.89
C HIS A 294 -6.54 7.87 14.46
N GLY A 295 -6.50 9.18 14.72
CA GLY A 295 -7.61 9.94 15.30
C GLY A 295 -8.86 10.01 14.41
N ASN A 296 -8.71 9.88 13.10
CA ASN A 296 -9.84 9.79 12.17
C ASN A 296 -10.35 8.36 11.93
N GLY A 297 -9.81 7.35 12.62
CA GLY A 297 -10.31 5.96 12.56
C GLY A 297 -10.15 5.30 11.19
N PHE A 298 -9.03 5.50 10.50
CA PHE A 298 -8.76 4.85 9.22
C PHE A 298 -8.71 3.31 9.39
N PRO A 299 -9.18 2.51 8.41
CA PRO A 299 -9.26 1.06 8.56
C PRO A 299 -7.88 0.43 8.77
N GLY A 300 -7.82 -0.69 9.50
CA GLY A 300 -6.59 -1.48 9.58
C GLY A 300 -6.19 -2.08 8.23
N THR A 301 -4.90 -2.24 7.98
CA THR A 301 -4.39 -2.88 6.77
C THR A 301 -4.69 -4.37 6.76
N HIS A 302 -4.90 -4.93 5.56
CA HIS A 302 -4.97 -6.36 5.39
C HIS A 302 -4.22 -6.79 4.12
N TRP A 303 -3.18 -7.60 4.32
CA TRP A 303 -2.49 -8.34 3.28
C TRP A 303 -2.95 -9.78 3.32
N HIS A 304 -3.36 -10.31 2.17
CA HIS A 304 -3.88 -11.66 2.03
C HIS A 304 -2.95 -12.49 1.14
N LEU A 305 -2.50 -13.64 1.65
CA LEU A 305 -1.72 -14.61 0.89
C LEU A 305 -2.68 -15.56 0.16
N ALA A 306 -2.64 -15.56 -1.17
CA ALA A 306 -3.41 -16.46 -2.03
C ALA A 306 -2.43 -17.28 -2.90
N GLY A 307 -2.16 -18.51 -2.49
CA GLY A 307 -1.12 -19.33 -3.14
C GLY A 307 0.27 -18.71 -2.95
N GLN A 308 0.88 -18.27 -4.05
CA GLN A 308 2.21 -17.61 -4.06
C GLN A 308 2.12 -16.11 -4.31
N GLU A 309 0.90 -15.57 -4.38
CA GLU A 309 0.67 -14.14 -4.56
C GLU A 309 0.20 -13.52 -3.24
N VAL A 310 0.60 -12.28 -2.97
CA VAL A 310 0.07 -11.50 -1.85
C VAL A 310 -0.71 -10.32 -2.40
N HIS A 311 -1.92 -10.13 -1.89
CA HIS A 311 -2.82 -9.05 -2.26
C HIS A 311 -3.04 -8.11 -1.08
N LYS A 312 -2.87 -6.81 -1.26
CA LYS A 312 -3.38 -5.83 -0.31
C LYS A 312 -4.87 -5.60 -0.57
N LEU A 313 -5.69 -5.91 0.42
CA LEU A 313 -7.15 -5.78 0.35
C LEU A 313 -7.66 -4.57 1.12
N ALA A 314 -6.98 -4.16 2.20
CA ALA A 314 -7.29 -2.96 2.97
C ALA A 314 -5.98 -2.26 3.37
N SER A 315 -6.05 -0.96 3.64
CA SER A 315 -4.89 -0.11 3.94
C SER A 315 -5.29 0.96 4.97
N HIS A 316 -4.45 1.20 5.96
CA HIS A 316 -4.58 2.36 6.87
C HIS A 316 -3.99 3.64 6.27
N HIS A 317 -2.83 3.51 5.64
CA HIS A 317 -2.24 4.55 4.81
C HIS A 317 -1.36 3.84 3.78
N ASP A 318 -0.08 4.19 3.69
CA ASP A 318 0.87 3.45 2.90
C ASP A 318 1.23 2.21 3.70
N SER A 319 0.98 1.06 3.08
CA SER A 319 1.26 -0.23 3.67
C SER A 319 2.43 -0.85 2.95
N LEU A 320 3.30 -1.49 3.71
CA LEU A 320 4.47 -2.17 3.20
C LEU A 320 4.41 -3.63 3.54
N LEU A 321 4.95 -4.44 2.65
CA LEU A 321 5.40 -5.79 2.94
C LEU A 321 6.93 -5.74 2.96
N MET A 322 7.53 -5.71 4.15
CA MET A 322 8.95 -5.47 4.37
C MET A 322 9.71 -6.77 4.60
N PHE A 323 10.87 -6.93 3.98
CA PHE A 323 11.73 -8.08 4.24
C PHE A 323 12.26 -8.03 5.68
N ALA A 324 12.29 -9.16 6.38
CA ALA A 324 12.62 -9.22 7.80
C ALA A 324 14.07 -8.76 8.07
N SER A 325 15.01 -9.17 7.23
CA SER A 325 16.44 -8.94 7.45
C SER A 325 16.96 -7.69 6.72
N PRO A 326 17.81 -6.87 7.36
CA PRO A 326 18.48 -5.74 6.71
C PRO A 326 19.60 -6.24 5.80
N LEU A 327 19.55 -5.89 4.52
CA LEU A 327 20.47 -6.35 3.49
C LEU A 327 21.47 -5.25 3.09
N SER A 328 22.71 -5.69 2.83
CA SER A 328 23.81 -4.89 2.29
C SER A 328 24.64 -5.73 1.32
N GLY A 329 25.71 -5.17 0.75
CA GLY A 329 26.58 -5.89 -0.17
C GLY A 329 25.97 -6.02 -1.58
N ASN A 330 26.28 -7.13 -2.26
CA ASN A 330 25.95 -7.32 -3.67
C ASN A 330 24.77 -8.28 -3.82
N TYR A 331 23.61 -7.76 -4.21
CA TYR A 331 22.39 -8.54 -4.39
C TYR A 331 21.47 -7.94 -5.45
N GLN A 332 20.46 -8.70 -5.83
CA GLN A 332 19.40 -8.29 -6.73
C GLN A 332 18.06 -8.73 -6.15
N ILE A 333 17.04 -7.89 -6.30
CA ILE A 333 15.66 -8.23 -6.03
C ILE A 333 14.82 -8.06 -7.30
N GLU A 334 13.99 -9.05 -7.57
CA GLU A 334 13.04 -9.09 -8.70
C GLU A 334 11.65 -9.44 -8.19
N CYS A 335 10.62 -8.85 -8.79
CA CYS A 335 9.23 -9.22 -8.56
C CYS A 335 8.32 -8.73 -9.70
N ASP A 336 7.13 -9.33 -9.80
CA ASP A 336 6.04 -8.81 -10.60
C ASP A 336 5.02 -8.14 -9.67
N LEU A 337 4.69 -6.89 -9.97
CA LEU A 337 3.71 -6.10 -9.24
C LEU A 337 2.56 -5.73 -10.16
N SER A 338 1.34 -5.75 -9.64
CA SER A 338 0.19 -5.27 -10.42
C SER A 338 0.39 -3.81 -10.85
N GLY A 339 0.03 -3.56 -12.09
CA GLY A 339 0.15 -2.27 -12.76
C GLY A 339 -1.03 -1.35 -12.48
N PHE A 340 -1.55 -0.74 -13.54
CA PHE A 340 -2.48 0.38 -13.44
C PHE A 340 -3.91 -0.02 -13.02
N GLY A 341 -4.73 1.00 -12.80
CA GLY A 341 -6.15 0.85 -12.46
C GLY A 341 -6.39 0.84 -10.96
N HIS A 342 -5.58 1.58 -10.18
CA HIS A 342 -5.61 1.59 -8.73
C HIS A 342 -5.22 0.23 -8.13
N ARG A 343 -4.23 -0.42 -8.75
CA ARG A 343 -3.59 -1.66 -8.31
C ARG A 343 -2.07 -1.50 -8.18
N GLU A 344 -1.55 -0.30 -8.36
CA GLU A 344 -0.12 -0.05 -8.52
C GLU A 344 0.65 -0.41 -7.24
N GLY A 345 1.66 -1.28 -7.37
CA GLY A 345 2.68 -1.51 -6.34
C GLY A 345 4.00 -0.81 -6.66
N GLN A 346 4.88 -0.63 -5.66
CA GLN A 346 6.27 -0.22 -5.89
C GLN A 346 7.25 -1.10 -5.15
N LEU A 347 8.34 -1.50 -5.82
CA LEU A 347 9.51 -2.04 -5.17
C LEU A 347 10.31 -0.91 -4.50
N MET A 348 10.62 -1.09 -3.22
CA MET A 348 11.44 -0.20 -2.41
C MET A 348 12.76 -0.89 -2.04
N VAL A 349 13.88 -0.24 -2.34
CA VAL A 349 15.22 -0.66 -1.95
C VAL A 349 15.97 0.56 -1.41
N HIS A 350 16.71 0.41 -0.32
CA HIS A 350 17.48 1.51 0.27
C HIS A 350 16.61 2.72 0.68
N GLY A 351 15.36 2.47 1.08
CA GLY A 351 14.37 3.51 1.45
C GLY A 351 13.84 4.34 0.28
N GLN A 352 14.14 3.94 -0.96
CA GLN A 352 13.68 4.62 -2.17
C GLN A 352 12.78 3.68 -3.00
N TRP A 353 11.61 4.16 -3.38
CA TRP A 353 10.67 3.48 -4.26
C TRP A 353 10.55 4.18 -5.61
N LEU A 354 10.15 3.43 -6.64
CA LEU A 354 9.91 3.92 -7.99
C LEU A 354 8.47 3.63 -8.43
N TRP A 355 7.75 4.67 -8.85
CA TRP A 355 6.39 4.57 -9.37
C TRP A 355 6.32 4.99 -10.85
N LEU A 356 5.79 4.12 -11.71
CA LEU A 356 5.56 4.42 -13.12
C LEU A 356 4.20 5.13 -13.30
N TYR A 357 4.15 6.23 -14.06
CA TYR A 357 2.88 6.85 -14.43
C TYR A 357 2.20 6.08 -15.56
N TYR A 358 0.86 6.08 -15.56
CA TYR A 358 0.03 5.43 -16.60
C TYR A 358 0.29 5.95 -18.02
N THR A 359 0.91 7.13 -18.16
CA THR A 359 1.32 7.66 -19.46
C THR A 359 2.56 6.96 -20.02
N HIS A 360 3.34 6.26 -19.19
CA HIS A 360 4.61 5.61 -19.54
C HIS A 360 5.72 6.57 -20.02
N GLN A 361 5.52 7.88 -19.83
CA GLN A 361 6.46 8.94 -20.23
C GLN A 361 7.25 9.51 -19.06
N MET A 362 6.94 9.06 -17.84
CA MET A 362 7.58 9.55 -16.63
C MET A 362 7.44 8.54 -15.50
N PHE A 363 8.37 8.61 -14.55
CA PHE A 363 8.28 7.91 -13.27
C PHE A 363 8.49 8.90 -12.13
N GLU A 364 8.10 8.49 -10.93
CA GLU A 364 8.34 9.19 -9.68
C GLU A 364 9.30 8.36 -8.83
N LEU A 365 10.32 9.02 -8.29
CA LEU A 365 11.12 8.48 -7.21
C LEU A 365 10.64 9.12 -5.92
N GLY A 366 10.44 8.33 -4.88
CA GLY A 366 10.24 8.89 -3.56
C GLY A 366 10.75 8.01 -2.44
N THR A 367 10.56 8.50 -1.23
CA THR A 367 10.93 7.83 0.01
C THR A 367 9.72 7.75 0.94
N LEU A 368 9.89 7.18 2.13
CA LEU A 368 8.82 7.05 3.13
C LEU A 368 8.40 8.38 3.77
N ASN A 369 9.24 9.40 3.69
CA ASN A 369 8.92 10.75 4.18
C ASN A 369 8.11 11.58 3.17
N GLY A 370 7.71 10.99 2.03
CA GLY A 370 6.89 11.65 1.01
C GLY A 370 7.66 12.59 0.05
N ALA A 371 8.98 12.76 0.24
CA ALA A 371 9.80 13.45 -0.75
C ALA A 371 9.77 12.66 -2.06
N ALA A 372 9.27 13.30 -3.11
CA ALA A 372 9.12 12.65 -4.39
C ALA A 372 9.49 13.57 -5.56
N ARG A 373 10.14 13.00 -6.58
CA ARG A 373 10.59 13.71 -7.79
C ARG A 373 10.12 12.97 -9.02
N ARG A 374 9.44 13.70 -9.90
CA ARG A 374 9.02 13.24 -11.22
C ARG A 374 10.18 13.37 -12.22
N ILE A 375 10.39 12.33 -13.03
CA ILE A 375 11.48 12.23 -13.99
C ILE A 375 10.91 11.73 -15.32
N PRO A 376 11.18 12.41 -16.45
CA PRO A 376 10.74 11.95 -17.77
C PRO A 376 11.49 10.69 -18.21
N ILE A 377 10.80 9.85 -18.98
CA ILE A 377 11.35 8.65 -19.62
C ILE A 377 11.40 8.93 -21.11
N GLU A 378 12.60 9.01 -21.67
CA GLU A 378 12.79 9.23 -23.11
C GLU A 378 13.72 8.18 -23.73
N PRO A 379 13.29 7.46 -24.78
CA PRO A 379 11.93 7.44 -25.34
C PRO A 379 10.89 6.89 -24.35
N ARG A 380 9.59 7.10 -24.58
CA ARG A 380 8.48 6.49 -23.79
C ARG A 380 8.71 4.98 -23.55
N LEU A 381 8.39 4.48 -22.35
CA LEU A 381 8.41 3.05 -22.03
C LEU A 381 7.27 2.32 -22.78
N SER A 382 7.46 1.06 -23.14
CA SER A 382 6.37 0.26 -23.70
C SER A 382 5.18 0.16 -22.75
N LEU A 383 3.98 0.15 -23.36
CA LEU A 383 2.74 0.02 -22.60
C LEU A 383 2.71 -1.30 -21.84
N VAL A 384 2.47 -1.20 -20.54
CA VAL A 384 2.25 -2.33 -19.65
C VAL A 384 0.77 -2.66 -19.59
N ASN A 385 0.46 -3.96 -19.56
CA ASN A 385 -0.91 -4.45 -19.41
C ASN A 385 -1.23 -4.56 -17.90
N ASP A 386 -1.27 -5.78 -17.37
CA ASP A 386 -1.72 -6.06 -16.00
C ASP A 386 -0.60 -5.99 -14.96
N ASP A 387 0.61 -6.46 -15.28
CA ASP A 387 1.72 -6.56 -14.34
C ASP A 387 2.96 -5.86 -14.86
N VAL A 388 3.68 -5.22 -13.94
CA VAL A 388 4.93 -4.52 -14.16
C VAL A 388 6.04 -5.36 -13.53
N HIS A 389 7.05 -5.73 -14.33
CA HIS A 389 8.23 -6.40 -13.81
C HIS A 389 9.20 -5.38 -13.24
N TYR A 390 9.53 -5.54 -11.96
CA TYR A 390 10.50 -4.72 -11.24
C TYR A 390 11.77 -5.53 -11.01
N ARG A 391 12.91 -4.93 -11.34
CA ARG A 391 14.23 -5.44 -10.94
C ARG A 391 15.07 -4.33 -10.34
N CYS A 392 15.73 -4.62 -9.22
CA CYS A 392 16.68 -3.71 -8.60
C CYS A 392 17.99 -4.44 -8.30
N THR A 393 19.11 -3.89 -8.77
CA THR A 393 20.45 -4.45 -8.52
C THR A 393 21.25 -3.52 -7.63
N VAL A 394 21.86 -4.09 -6.59
CA VAL A 394 22.82 -3.40 -5.72
C VAL A 394 24.16 -4.07 -5.94
N ARG A 395 25.10 -3.34 -6.55
CA ARG A 395 26.47 -3.82 -6.78
C ARG A 395 27.46 -2.71 -6.49
N ASP A 396 28.43 -2.99 -5.62
CA ASP A 396 29.52 -2.09 -5.25
C ASP A 396 29.01 -0.70 -4.79
N GLY A 397 27.92 -0.70 -4.01
CA GLY A 397 27.26 0.51 -3.51
C GLY A 397 26.40 1.26 -4.53
N VAL A 398 26.31 0.77 -5.77
CA VAL A 398 25.45 1.34 -6.83
C VAL A 398 24.15 0.57 -6.90
N CYS A 399 23.04 1.28 -6.75
CA CYS A 399 21.68 0.77 -6.89
C CYS A 399 21.14 1.13 -8.28
N ARG A 400 20.62 0.15 -9.03
CA ARG A 400 20.03 0.34 -10.37
C ARG A 400 18.63 -0.23 -10.40
N HIS A 401 17.65 0.59 -10.80
CA HIS A 401 16.26 0.20 -10.92
C HIS A 401 15.87 0.02 -12.39
N PHE A 402 15.30 -1.14 -12.69
CA PHE A 402 14.82 -1.54 -13.99
C PHE A 402 13.31 -1.77 -13.91
N ILE A 403 12.60 -1.39 -14.99
CA ILE A 403 11.20 -1.70 -15.20
C ILE A 403 11.07 -2.35 -16.57
N ASN A 404 10.55 -3.57 -16.62
CA ASN A 404 10.41 -4.36 -17.85
C ASN A 404 11.70 -4.29 -18.69
N GLY A 405 12.84 -4.67 -18.13
CA GLY A 405 14.15 -4.68 -18.80
C GLY A 405 14.87 -3.36 -18.92
N ARG A 406 14.17 -2.23 -18.79
CA ARG A 406 14.77 -0.93 -19.03
C ARG A 406 15.31 -0.31 -17.76
N LEU A 407 16.59 0.03 -17.77
CA LEU A 407 17.21 0.84 -16.72
C LEU A 407 16.56 2.23 -16.69
N LEU A 408 15.83 2.55 -15.62
CA LEU A 408 15.20 3.85 -15.44
C LEU A 408 15.96 4.76 -14.49
N HIS A 409 16.61 4.19 -13.48
CA HIS A 409 17.27 4.98 -12.46
C HIS A 409 18.53 4.30 -11.92
N THR A 410 19.53 5.12 -11.59
CA THR A 410 20.73 4.70 -10.87
C THR A 410 20.96 5.67 -9.71
N SER A 411 21.21 5.13 -8.53
CA SER A 411 21.59 5.89 -7.33
C SER A 411 22.82 5.28 -6.67
N GLN A 412 23.56 6.12 -5.96
CA GLN A 412 24.70 5.72 -5.13
C GLN A 412 24.50 6.40 -3.77
N PRO A 413 23.86 5.72 -2.80
CA PRO A 413 23.60 6.30 -1.50
C PRO A 413 24.90 6.76 -0.85
N ARG A 414 24.93 8.01 -0.35
CA ARG A 414 26.13 8.61 0.26
C ARG A 414 26.46 8.05 1.66
N ALA A 415 25.49 7.39 2.30
CA ALA A 415 25.56 6.86 3.67
C ALA A 415 24.86 5.48 3.72
N THR A 416 24.85 4.83 4.89
CA THR A 416 24.11 3.56 5.11
C THR A 416 22.62 3.79 4.88
N PRO A 417 22.07 3.36 3.73
CA PRO A 417 20.66 3.60 3.42
C PRO A 417 19.78 2.70 4.29
N PHE A 418 18.48 2.99 4.35
CA PHE A 418 17.49 2.12 4.99
C PHE A 418 17.55 0.69 4.39
N PRO A 419 18.07 -0.32 5.11
CA PRO A 419 18.59 -1.54 4.50
C PRO A 419 17.54 -2.64 4.30
N TRP A 420 16.27 -2.40 4.62
CA TRP A 420 15.21 -3.39 4.43
C TRP A 420 14.51 -3.19 3.08
N PRO A 421 14.63 -4.13 2.13
CA PRO A 421 13.79 -4.14 0.94
C PRO A 421 12.31 -4.25 1.33
N ALA A 422 11.43 -3.65 0.54
CA ALA A 422 10.00 -3.76 0.77
C ALA A 422 9.20 -3.62 -0.52
N ILE A 423 7.97 -4.11 -0.49
CA ILE A 423 6.94 -3.78 -1.47
C ILE A 423 6.02 -2.75 -0.82
N ARG A 424 5.96 -1.54 -1.41
CA ARG A 424 5.06 -0.48 -0.98
C ARG A 424 3.77 -0.55 -1.79
N SER A 425 2.65 -0.41 -1.10
CA SER A 425 1.33 -0.21 -1.69
C SER A 425 0.75 1.10 -1.15
N PRO A 426 0.56 2.13 -2.00
CA PRO A 426 -0.09 3.37 -1.61
C PRO A 426 -1.50 3.13 -1.07
N TYR A 427 -1.98 3.98 -0.17
CA TYR A 427 -3.29 3.81 0.49
C TYR A 427 -4.48 3.55 -0.45
N TRP A 428 -4.46 4.11 -1.66
CA TRP A 428 -5.54 4.00 -2.65
C TRP A 428 -5.43 2.79 -3.59
N ALA A 429 -4.31 2.07 -3.59
CA ALA A 429 -4.05 0.98 -4.51
C ALA A 429 -4.38 -0.39 -3.90
N ALA A 430 -4.97 -1.30 -4.68
CA ALA A 430 -5.17 -2.70 -4.33
C ALA A 430 -4.06 -3.57 -4.96
N THR A 431 -2.84 -3.43 -4.45
CA THR A 431 -1.63 -4.06 -5.01
C THR A 431 -1.64 -5.58 -4.85
N SER A 432 -1.25 -6.30 -5.89
CA SER A 432 -0.78 -7.68 -5.81
C SER A 432 0.70 -7.76 -6.14
N VAL A 433 1.37 -8.73 -5.52
CA VAL A 433 2.77 -9.05 -5.75
C VAL A 433 2.95 -10.54 -5.90
N ARG A 434 3.81 -10.94 -6.83
CA ARG A 434 4.21 -12.33 -7.01
C ARG A 434 5.65 -12.44 -7.49
N ASP A 435 6.15 -13.66 -7.43
CA ASP A 435 7.44 -14.05 -7.93
C ASP A 435 8.60 -13.19 -7.38
N VAL A 436 8.57 -12.97 -6.06
CA VAL A 436 9.60 -12.18 -5.39
C VAL A 436 10.84 -13.05 -5.19
N ARG A 437 11.98 -12.57 -5.69
CA ARG A 437 13.26 -13.29 -5.62
C ARG A 437 14.36 -12.35 -5.17
N ILE A 438 15.17 -12.80 -4.21
CA ILE A 438 16.41 -12.13 -3.82
C ILE A 438 17.57 -13.06 -4.18
N THR A 439 18.46 -12.61 -5.06
CA THR A 439 19.61 -13.37 -5.57
C THR A 439 20.92 -12.62 -5.35
N GLY A 440 22.05 -13.31 -5.52
CA GLY A 440 23.39 -12.79 -5.26
C GLY A 440 23.92 -13.21 -3.89
N GLU A 441 24.79 -12.39 -3.31
CA GLU A 441 25.48 -12.65 -2.05
C GLU A 441 25.31 -11.45 -1.10
N PRO A 442 24.07 -11.15 -0.64
CA PRO A 442 23.87 -10.08 0.31
C PRO A 442 24.53 -10.41 1.64
N THR A 443 25.01 -9.38 2.33
CA THR A 443 25.39 -9.46 3.74
C THR A 443 24.23 -8.98 4.59
N VAL A 444 23.73 -9.86 5.46
CA VAL A 444 22.73 -9.48 6.47
C VAL A 444 23.44 -8.72 7.60
N LEU A 445 23.02 -7.48 7.84
CA LEU A 445 23.64 -6.65 8.87
C LEU A 445 23.24 -7.13 10.28
N SER A 446 24.18 -7.18 11.22
CA SER A 446 23.86 -7.42 12.64
C SER A 446 23.32 -6.18 13.33
N THR A 447 23.76 -5.00 12.87
CA THR A 447 23.43 -3.70 13.44
C THR A 447 23.18 -2.70 12.31
N VAL A 448 22.13 -1.90 12.42
CA VAL A 448 21.77 -0.83 11.50
C VAL A 448 22.02 0.52 12.16
N ARG A 449 22.58 1.48 11.42
CA ARG A 449 22.77 2.88 11.84
C ARG A 449 21.58 3.70 11.33
N LEU A 450 20.71 4.15 12.24
CA LEU A 450 19.49 4.88 11.91
C LEU A 450 19.70 6.39 11.82
N SER A 451 20.77 6.92 12.41
CA SER A 451 21.10 8.35 12.40
C SER A 451 21.97 8.80 11.24
N ASP A 452 22.48 7.89 10.40
CA ASP A 452 23.54 8.22 9.43
C ASP A 452 22.99 8.66 8.06
N ASP A 453 21.68 8.55 7.80
CA ASP A 453 21.05 9.01 6.57
C ASP A 453 20.63 10.49 6.68
N PRO A 454 21.25 11.41 5.91
CA PRO A 454 20.90 12.83 5.96
C PRO A 454 19.48 13.15 5.51
N GLU A 455 18.82 12.24 4.80
CA GLU A 455 17.42 12.39 4.38
C GLU A 455 16.43 11.79 5.38
N LEU A 456 16.92 11.21 6.49
CA LEU A 456 16.12 10.57 7.52
C LEU A 456 15.10 9.56 6.96
N ARG A 457 15.48 8.80 5.91
CA ARG A 457 14.54 7.91 5.18
C ARG A 457 13.96 6.79 6.04
N ALA A 458 14.60 6.48 7.17
CA ALA A 458 14.13 5.50 8.14
C ALA A 458 13.07 6.07 9.11
N TRP A 459 12.68 7.34 8.99
CA TRP A 459 11.89 8.04 9.99
C TRP A 459 10.63 8.70 9.41
N THR A 460 9.58 8.78 10.23
CA THR A 460 8.34 9.51 9.98
C THR A 460 7.93 10.33 11.20
N VAL A 461 7.11 11.36 11.00
CA VAL A 461 6.61 12.23 12.08
C VAL A 461 5.18 11.84 12.42
N TRP A 462 4.88 11.70 13.72
CA TRP A 462 3.57 11.28 14.22
C TRP A 462 2.47 12.33 14.00
N ASP A 463 2.74 13.56 14.43
CA ASP A 463 1.76 14.64 14.55
C ASP A 463 1.42 15.33 13.22
N GLY A 464 2.17 15.02 12.15
CA GLY A 464 1.84 15.23 10.73
C GLY A 464 1.71 16.69 10.24
N ASP A 465 1.23 17.59 11.09
CA ASP A 465 0.97 19.00 10.84
C ASP A 465 1.88 19.85 11.72
N LEU A 466 2.83 20.53 11.07
CA LEU A 466 3.68 21.54 11.71
C LEU A 466 3.29 22.92 11.23
N ASP A 467 3.40 23.92 12.11
CA ASP A 467 3.03 25.29 11.78
C ASP A 467 4.12 25.95 10.93
N SER A 468 5.35 25.42 10.98
CA SER A 468 6.47 25.87 10.15
C SER A 468 7.42 24.73 9.73
N GLU A 469 8.10 24.94 8.60
CA GLU A 469 9.18 24.05 8.13
C GLU A 469 10.39 24.02 9.08
N GLN A 470 10.55 25.04 9.94
CA GLN A 470 11.66 25.13 10.89
C GLN A 470 11.49 24.17 12.06
N GLU A 471 10.26 23.86 12.44
CA GLU A 471 9.91 22.93 13.52
C GLU A 471 10.13 21.47 13.13
N ARG A 472 10.42 21.17 11.85
CA ARG A 472 10.70 19.81 11.39
C ARG A 472 11.96 19.24 12.03
N TRP A 473 11.91 17.94 12.29
CA TRP A 473 13.09 17.12 12.52
C TRP A 473 14.05 17.21 11.34
N GLN A 474 15.33 17.42 11.62
CA GLN A 474 16.38 17.64 10.64
C GLN A 474 17.60 16.80 10.95
N PHE A 475 18.43 16.63 9.93
CA PHE A 475 19.77 16.09 10.09
C PHE A 475 20.80 17.22 9.96
N ALA A 476 21.70 17.32 10.94
CA ALA A 476 22.79 18.27 10.96
C ALA A 476 24.12 17.52 11.08
N ALA A 477 25.09 17.80 10.20
CA ALA A 477 26.43 17.23 10.32
C ALA A 477 27.49 18.31 10.14
N GLU A 478 28.44 18.37 11.07
CA GLU A 478 29.67 19.12 10.86
C GLU A 478 30.65 18.26 10.04
N PRO A 479 31.46 18.88 9.15
CA PRO A 479 32.48 18.15 8.38
C PRO A 479 33.39 17.31 9.29
N GLY A 480 33.38 15.99 9.12
CA GLY A 480 34.22 15.05 9.89
C GLY A 480 33.61 14.52 11.18
N THR A 481 32.34 14.84 11.49
CA THR A 481 31.59 14.28 12.63
C THR A 481 30.52 13.30 12.19
N SER A 482 30.09 12.40 13.08
CA SER A 482 28.82 11.66 12.92
C SER A 482 27.67 12.65 13.03
N GLY A 483 26.76 12.68 12.06
CA GLY A 483 25.65 13.63 12.07
C GLY A 483 24.70 13.43 13.27
N GLU A 484 23.92 14.48 13.53
CA GLU A 484 22.94 14.58 14.60
C GLU A 484 21.53 14.72 14.00
N ILE A 485 20.57 14.04 14.60
CA ILE A 485 19.14 14.32 14.44
C ILE A 485 18.80 15.47 15.39
N THR A 486 18.20 16.53 14.86
CA THR A 486 17.89 17.75 15.60
C THR A 486 16.44 18.19 15.40
N ALA A 487 15.90 18.88 16.41
CA ALA A 487 14.63 19.60 16.33
C ALA A 487 14.74 20.87 17.20
N VAL A 488 14.01 21.93 16.83
CA VAL A 488 14.06 23.21 17.54
C VAL A 488 12.83 23.39 18.42
N ARG A 489 13.02 24.00 19.59
CA ARG A 489 11.92 24.46 20.43
C ARG A 489 11.11 25.54 19.72
N SER A 490 9.79 25.39 19.71
CA SER A 490 8.85 26.39 19.22
C SER A 490 8.36 27.29 20.34
N ALA A 491 8.61 28.60 20.22
CA ALA A 491 8.10 29.57 21.17
C ALA A 491 6.57 29.70 21.13
N THR A 492 5.93 29.40 20.00
CA THR A 492 4.47 29.47 19.83
C THR A 492 3.74 28.27 20.42
N ALA A 493 4.44 27.16 20.66
CA ALA A 493 3.91 25.97 21.34
C ALA A 493 4.19 25.97 22.86
N ALA A 494 4.77 27.04 23.41
CA ALA A 494 5.11 27.08 24.83
C ALA A 494 3.86 26.95 25.72
N GLY A 495 3.86 25.95 26.61
CA GLY A 495 2.75 25.68 27.54
C GLY A 495 1.51 25.04 26.89
N THR A 496 1.57 24.66 25.61
CA THR A 496 0.46 23.97 24.95
C THR A 496 0.53 22.45 25.06
N HIS A 497 1.64 21.93 25.59
CA HIS A 497 1.95 20.50 25.62
C HIS A 497 1.86 19.83 24.25
N ARG A 498 2.42 20.48 23.22
CA ARG A 498 2.37 19.95 21.85
C ARG A 498 3.39 18.84 21.70
N GLU A 499 2.88 17.62 21.68
CA GLU A 499 3.64 16.40 21.40
C GLU A 499 4.30 16.47 20.00
N HIS A 500 5.59 16.18 19.93
CA HIS A 500 6.33 16.11 18.67
C HIS A 500 7.25 14.88 18.66
N LEU A 501 6.91 13.91 17.80
CA LEU A 501 7.48 12.57 17.82
C LEU A 501 8.02 12.17 16.45
N LEU A 502 9.31 11.83 16.40
CA LEU A 502 9.95 11.19 15.26
C LEU A 502 10.00 9.67 15.47
N ARG A 503 9.34 8.91 14.62
CA ARG A 503 9.20 7.45 14.71
C ARG A 503 10.11 6.76 13.70
N CYS A 504 10.77 5.69 14.12
CA CYS A 504 11.39 4.79 13.16
C CYS A 504 10.28 4.11 12.36
N PHE A 505 10.41 4.08 11.04
CA PHE A 505 9.37 3.56 10.17
C PHE A 505 9.11 2.07 10.38
N ARG A 506 10.16 1.29 10.66
CA ARG A 506 10.05 -0.16 10.89
C ARG A 506 9.83 -0.41 12.38
N PRO A 507 8.72 -1.04 12.79
CA PRO A 507 8.52 -1.47 14.17
C PRO A 507 9.55 -2.51 14.61
N MET A 508 9.74 -2.67 15.91
CA MET A 508 10.51 -3.79 16.48
C MET A 508 9.71 -5.08 16.38
N LEU A 509 9.72 -5.67 15.18
CA LEU A 509 9.04 -6.93 14.84
C LEU A 509 9.71 -8.16 15.47
N GLU A 510 10.99 -8.02 15.84
CA GLU A 510 11.81 -9.00 16.51
C GLU A 510 12.40 -8.41 17.79
N ASP A 511 12.88 -9.29 18.67
CA ASP A 511 13.69 -8.91 19.82
C ASP A 511 14.92 -8.10 19.38
N GLY A 512 15.35 -7.17 20.22
CA GLY A 512 16.46 -6.32 19.87
C GLY A 512 16.75 -5.21 20.84
N VAL A 513 17.77 -4.44 20.49
CA VAL A 513 18.32 -3.34 21.26
C VAL A 513 18.50 -2.13 20.35
N ILE A 514 17.96 -1.00 20.79
CA ILE A 514 18.22 0.31 20.21
C ILE A 514 19.07 1.11 21.20
N GLU A 515 20.20 1.63 20.74
CA GLU A 515 21.10 2.47 21.53
C GLU A 515 21.31 3.81 20.84
N TYR A 516 21.32 4.89 21.60
CA TYR A 516 21.59 6.23 21.10
C TYR A 516 22.17 7.13 22.18
N GLU A 517 22.76 8.25 21.76
CA GLU A 517 23.18 9.33 22.65
C GLU A 517 22.31 10.56 22.43
N PHE A 518 21.96 11.26 23.51
CA PHE A 518 21.23 12.52 23.44
C PHE A 518 21.88 13.58 24.33
N TYR A 519 21.79 14.83 23.89
CA TYR A 519 22.30 15.97 24.65
C TYR A 519 21.21 16.48 25.60
N PHE A 520 21.57 16.65 26.88
CA PHE A 520 20.69 17.21 27.90
C PHE A 520 21.28 18.51 28.45
N GLU A 521 20.45 19.54 28.48
CA GLU A 521 20.68 20.77 29.22
C GLU A 521 19.34 21.23 29.80
N PRO A 522 19.25 21.47 31.13
CA PRO A 522 18.01 21.88 31.76
C PRO A 522 17.32 23.03 31.00
N ASP A 523 16.02 22.88 30.74
CA ASP A 523 15.15 23.85 30.07
C ASP A 523 15.57 24.28 28.65
N GLN A 524 16.53 23.58 28.04
CA GLN A 524 17.06 23.90 26.70
C GLN A 524 17.06 22.70 25.76
N PHE A 525 17.64 21.57 26.21
CA PHE A 525 17.77 20.36 25.39
C PHE A 525 17.30 19.14 26.14
N LEU A 526 16.35 18.41 25.56
CA LEU A 526 15.83 17.16 26.09
C LEU A 526 15.18 16.36 24.97
N VAL A 527 15.34 15.04 25.04
CA VAL A 527 14.57 14.08 24.24
C VAL A 527 14.28 12.87 25.11
N SER A 528 13.10 12.31 24.94
CA SER A 528 12.65 11.12 25.66
C SER A 528 12.45 9.98 24.66
N PRO A 529 12.74 8.72 25.04
CA PRO A 529 12.41 7.58 24.20
C PRO A 529 10.90 7.37 24.16
N ALA A 530 10.40 6.93 23.00
CA ALA A 530 9.03 6.47 22.83
C ALA A 530 9.02 5.04 22.28
N PHE A 531 7.99 4.28 22.65
CA PHE A 531 7.72 2.93 22.18
C PHE A 531 6.20 2.74 21.99
N GLY A 532 5.77 2.63 20.74
CA GLY A 532 4.35 2.59 20.39
C GLY A 532 3.67 3.91 20.71
N ASP A 533 2.61 3.85 21.51
CA ASP A 533 1.83 4.98 22.05
C ASP A 533 2.37 5.49 23.40
N LEU A 534 3.45 4.90 23.94
CA LEU A 534 4.03 5.29 25.21
C LEU A 534 5.31 6.11 25.03
N THR A 535 5.43 7.17 25.81
CA THR A 535 6.63 8.00 25.93
C THR A 535 7.15 7.96 27.36
N PHE A 536 8.46 7.80 27.51
CA PHE A 536 9.13 7.74 28.80
C PHE A 536 9.81 9.07 29.10
N VAL A 537 9.03 10.04 29.56
CA VAL A 537 9.45 11.42 29.80
C VAL A 537 10.56 11.46 30.85
N LEU A 538 11.75 11.88 30.43
CA LEU A 538 12.93 11.99 31.28
C LEU A 538 12.95 13.35 31.99
N SER A 539 13.14 13.35 33.31
CA SER A 539 13.29 14.58 34.10
C SER A 539 14.39 14.41 35.16
N PRO A 540 14.91 15.48 35.78
CA PRO A 540 15.82 15.33 36.92
C PRO A 540 15.25 14.52 38.10
N GLN A 541 13.91 14.44 38.20
CA GLN A 541 13.20 13.73 39.28
C GLN A 541 12.99 12.24 38.99
N GLY A 542 13.23 11.79 37.75
CA GLY A 542 13.01 10.40 37.33
C GLY A 542 12.31 10.31 35.98
N VAL A 543 11.83 9.10 35.66
CA VAL A 543 11.08 8.82 34.44
C VAL A 543 9.59 8.85 34.74
N ARG A 544 8.79 9.50 33.90
CA ARG A 544 7.32 9.43 33.91
C ARG A 544 6.84 8.78 32.62
N ILE A 545 5.68 8.13 32.66
CA ILE A 545 5.01 7.61 31.46
C ILE A 545 4.01 8.67 30.99
N HIS A 546 4.11 9.03 29.71
CA HIS A 546 3.15 9.85 28.99
C HIS A 546 2.52 8.99 27.89
N GLN A 547 1.20 8.98 27.80
CA GLN A 547 0.48 8.34 26.71
C GLN A 547 0.27 9.37 25.60
N LEU A 548 0.73 9.06 24.39
CA LEU A 548 0.61 9.93 23.23
C LEU A 548 -0.86 10.14 22.86
N THR A 549 -1.19 11.36 22.50
CA THR A 549 -2.50 11.73 21.96
C THR A 549 -2.46 11.76 20.43
N ASP A 550 -3.64 11.86 19.82
CA ASP A 550 -3.79 12.18 18.40
C ASP A 550 -3.71 13.70 18.12
N GLY A 551 -3.20 14.48 19.08
CA GLY A 551 -3.08 15.93 18.99
C GLY A 551 -4.42 16.61 18.72
N ARG A 552 -4.51 17.41 17.66
CA ARG A 552 -5.79 18.06 17.29
C ARG A 552 -6.88 17.09 16.82
N TRP A 553 -6.51 15.83 16.56
CA TRP A 553 -7.41 14.76 16.15
C TRP A 553 -7.78 13.85 17.33
N GLU A 554 -7.35 14.20 18.56
CA GLU A 554 -7.73 13.47 19.76
C GLU A 554 -9.24 13.51 19.98
N ARG A 555 -9.81 12.35 20.28
CA ARG A 555 -11.25 12.14 20.45
C ARG A 555 -11.61 11.63 21.83
N SER A 556 -10.62 11.15 22.58
CA SER A 556 -10.76 10.78 23.99
C SER A 556 -10.67 12.01 24.90
N GLU A 557 -10.91 11.80 26.20
CA GLU A 557 -10.74 12.82 27.24
C GLU A 557 -9.29 12.91 27.76
N LEU A 558 -8.31 12.30 27.05
CA LEU A 558 -6.92 12.30 27.45
C LEU A 558 -6.30 13.70 27.31
N ASP A 559 -5.81 14.25 28.41
CA ASP A 559 -5.12 15.54 28.44
C ASP A 559 -3.75 15.42 27.73
N PRO A 560 -3.36 16.31 26.80
CA PRO A 560 -2.01 16.31 26.22
C PRO A 560 -0.89 16.48 27.27
N ALA A 561 -1.20 17.01 28.46
CA ALA A 561 -0.28 17.07 29.60
C ALA A 561 -0.23 15.78 30.45
N ASN A 562 -0.91 14.70 30.04
CA ASN A 562 -1.00 13.48 30.83
C ASN A 562 0.38 12.91 31.14
N GLN A 563 0.67 12.67 32.42
CA GLN A 563 1.89 12.02 32.87
C GLN A 563 1.63 11.23 34.15
N SER A 564 2.24 10.05 34.27
CA SER A 564 2.23 9.27 35.50
C SER A 564 3.02 9.95 36.62
N GLU A 565 2.88 9.43 37.83
CA GLU A 565 3.87 9.69 38.89
C GLU A 565 5.26 9.18 38.48
N PRO A 566 6.35 9.77 39.01
CA PRO A 566 7.71 9.32 38.70
C PRO A 566 7.91 7.87 39.11
N ILE A 567 8.49 7.09 38.22
CA ILE A 567 8.93 5.73 38.50
C ILE A 567 10.18 5.80 39.37
N GLU A 568 10.12 5.23 40.57
CA GLU A 568 11.27 5.14 41.46
C GLU A 568 12.35 4.24 40.83
N SER A 569 13.50 4.83 40.52
CA SER A 569 14.63 4.12 39.91
C SER A 569 15.90 4.37 40.72
N PRO A 570 16.37 3.38 41.51
CA PRO A 570 17.61 3.48 42.26
C PRO A 570 18.79 3.81 41.33
N GLY A 571 19.45 4.94 41.59
CA GLY A 571 20.63 5.37 40.83
C GLY A 571 20.34 6.20 39.59
N TYR A 572 19.09 6.59 39.29
CA TYR A 572 18.77 7.48 38.17
C TYR A 572 19.72 8.69 38.10
N SER A 573 20.43 8.85 36.98
CA SER A 573 21.44 9.88 36.80
C SER A 573 21.35 10.51 35.40
N LEU A 574 20.41 11.43 35.23
CA LEU A 574 20.40 12.35 34.09
C LEU A 574 21.43 13.48 34.33
N ARG A 575 22.41 13.62 33.45
CA ARG A 575 23.51 14.60 33.61
C ARG A 575 23.53 15.60 32.45
N SER A 576 23.97 16.83 32.72
CA SER A 576 24.19 17.80 31.64
C SER A 576 25.23 17.28 30.64
N GLY A 577 25.02 17.56 29.36
CA GLY A 577 25.82 17.06 28.25
C GLY A 577 25.26 15.75 27.66
N TRP A 578 26.13 14.92 27.10
CA TRP A 578 25.74 13.68 26.44
C TRP A 578 25.39 12.56 27.44
N ASN A 579 24.21 11.98 27.24
CA ASN A 579 23.69 10.81 27.94
C ASN A 579 23.51 9.66 26.97
N GLN A 580 23.70 8.44 27.46
CA GLN A 580 23.48 7.22 26.69
C GLN A 580 22.13 6.59 27.08
N MET A 581 21.27 6.33 26.09
CA MET A 581 20.04 5.57 26.26
C MET A 581 20.17 4.22 25.58
N ARG A 582 19.64 3.18 26.23
CA ARG A 582 19.48 1.84 25.67
C ARG A 582 18.06 1.36 25.91
N MET A 583 17.36 1.02 24.85
CA MET A 583 16.04 0.39 24.86
C MET A 583 16.19 -1.05 24.39
N GLN A 584 15.66 -2.01 25.13
CA GLN A 584 15.71 -3.43 24.79
C GLN A 584 14.31 -4.03 24.86
N LEU A 585 13.97 -4.79 23.82
CA LEU A 585 12.79 -5.64 23.77
C LEU A 585 13.23 -7.10 23.77
N ALA A 586 12.69 -7.90 24.70
CA ALA A 586 12.90 -9.34 24.76
C ALA A 586 11.54 -10.04 24.99
N GLY A 587 10.98 -10.62 23.93
CA GLY A 587 9.57 -11.04 23.87
C GLY A 587 8.64 -9.84 24.05
N ASP A 588 7.99 -9.79 25.21
CA ASP A 588 7.11 -8.69 25.61
C ASP A 588 7.76 -7.78 26.65
N LEU A 589 9.02 -8.02 27.03
CA LEU A 589 9.66 -7.30 28.12
C LEU A 589 10.44 -6.09 27.58
N LEU A 590 9.97 -4.89 27.89
CA LEU A 590 10.63 -3.64 27.54
C LEU A 590 11.50 -3.17 28.71
N THR A 591 12.79 -2.97 28.44
CA THR A 591 13.77 -2.46 29.43
C THR A 591 14.44 -1.21 28.90
N LEU A 592 14.49 -0.15 29.72
CA LEU A 592 15.23 1.08 29.43
C LEU A 592 16.39 1.26 30.39
N GLN A 593 17.54 1.65 29.86
CA GLN A 593 18.72 2.01 30.64
C GLN A 593 19.23 3.40 30.25
N LEU A 594 19.37 4.27 31.25
CA LEU A 594 19.99 5.59 31.12
C LEU A 594 21.38 5.51 31.75
N ASN A 595 22.43 5.84 31.00
CA ASN A 595 23.82 5.84 31.47
C ASN A 595 24.22 4.51 32.16
N ARG A 596 23.78 3.37 31.60
CA ARG A 596 23.98 1.98 32.09
C ARG A 596 23.20 1.61 33.35
N GLN A 597 22.28 2.46 33.80
CA GLN A 597 21.40 2.17 34.93
C GLN A 597 20.00 1.93 34.42
N GLN A 598 19.38 0.83 34.84
CA GLN A 598 17.99 0.53 34.47
C GLN A 598 17.07 1.58 35.08
N VAL A 599 16.22 2.18 34.25
CA VAL A 599 15.26 3.21 34.63
C VAL A 599 13.80 2.82 34.40
N TYR A 600 13.57 1.78 33.58
CA TYR A 600 12.25 1.21 33.34
C TYR A 600 12.37 -0.28 33.00
N HIS A 601 11.37 -1.05 33.42
CA HIS A 601 11.26 -2.47 33.12
C HIS A 601 9.83 -2.95 33.32
N ASP A 602 9.11 -3.24 32.24
CA ASP A 602 7.77 -3.80 32.32
C ASP A 602 7.39 -4.56 31.04
N ARG A 603 6.29 -5.32 31.09
CA ARG A 603 5.72 -6.00 29.93
C ARG A 603 4.88 -5.04 29.09
N VAL A 604 5.06 -5.10 27.78
CA VAL A 604 4.18 -4.47 26.79
C VAL A 604 3.20 -5.50 26.23
N ASP A 605 2.04 -5.06 25.77
CA ASP A 605 1.07 -5.97 25.15
C ASP A 605 1.67 -6.62 23.88
N SER A 606 1.35 -7.89 23.64
CA SER A 606 1.89 -8.63 22.49
C SER A 606 1.38 -8.12 21.13
N HIS A 607 0.28 -7.36 21.14
CA HIS A 607 -0.41 -6.80 19.98
C HIS A 607 -0.32 -5.27 19.93
N SER A 608 0.36 -4.62 20.87
CA SER A 608 0.58 -3.17 20.81
C SER A 608 1.51 -2.80 19.66
N ASP A 609 1.46 -1.53 19.29
CA ASP A 609 2.48 -0.94 18.43
C ASP A 609 3.86 -1.04 19.10
N ARG A 610 4.86 -1.51 18.36
CA ARG A 610 6.24 -1.74 18.83
C ARG A 610 7.24 -0.80 18.16
N THR A 611 6.77 0.37 17.76
CA THR A 611 7.60 1.34 17.04
C THR A 611 8.41 2.19 17.99
N PHE A 612 9.74 2.19 17.81
CA PHE A 612 10.63 3.10 18.51
C PHE A 612 10.50 4.54 17.98
N GLY A 613 10.61 5.53 18.87
CA GLY A 613 10.69 6.93 18.48
C GLY A 613 11.46 7.83 19.45
N LEU A 614 11.65 9.06 19.01
CA LEU A 614 12.28 10.17 19.73
C LEU A 614 11.24 11.27 19.95
N PHE A 615 10.92 11.53 21.21
CA PHE A 615 9.88 12.46 21.62
C PHE A 615 10.46 13.71 22.29
N HIS A 616 9.86 14.86 22.01
CA HIS A 616 9.94 16.02 22.89
C HIS A 616 8.63 16.81 22.86
N ASP A 617 8.38 17.59 23.92
CA ASP A 617 7.38 18.66 23.87
C ASP A 617 7.97 19.82 23.07
N LEU A 618 7.29 20.16 21.96
CA LEU A 618 7.74 21.19 21.02
C LEU A 618 7.91 22.55 21.71
N GLY A 619 7.12 22.84 22.75
CA GLY A 619 7.13 24.09 23.50
C GLY A 619 8.23 24.21 24.56
N GLU A 620 8.81 23.10 25.01
CA GLU A 620 9.67 23.05 26.19
C GLU A 620 11.16 22.98 25.86
N ALA A 621 11.57 22.14 24.91
CA ALA A 621 12.99 21.86 24.66
C ALA A 621 13.33 21.65 23.18
N SER A 622 14.59 21.90 22.82
CA SER A 622 15.18 21.50 21.54
C SER A 622 15.80 20.09 21.66
N VAL A 623 16.11 19.46 20.53
CA VAL A 623 16.63 18.09 20.49
C VAL A 623 17.97 18.02 19.76
N ARG A 624 18.87 17.20 20.32
CA ARG A 624 20.09 16.74 19.65
C ARG A 624 20.34 15.27 19.99
N VAL A 625 20.35 14.42 18.97
CA VAL A 625 20.52 12.97 19.09
C VAL A 625 21.55 12.48 18.08
N ARG A 626 22.40 11.53 18.47
CA ARG A 626 23.38 10.92 17.57
C ARG A 626 23.59 9.45 17.88
N ASN A 627 24.32 8.76 17.00
CA ASN A 627 24.72 7.37 17.18
C ASN A 627 23.52 6.42 17.38
N VAL A 628 22.39 6.67 16.71
CA VAL A 628 21.22 5.81 16.81
C VAL A 628 21.51 4.51 16.08
N THR A 629 21.56 3.41 16.83
CA THR A 629 21.85 2.07 16.32
C THR A 629 20.76 1.10 16.73
N TRP A 630 20.47 0.14 15.85
CA TRP A 630 19.55 -0.95 16.14
C TRP A 630 20.23 -2.28 15.84
N THR A 631 20.32 -3.12 16.87
CA THR A 631 20.75 -4.52 16.77
C THR A 631 19.55 -5.39 17.10
N GLY A 632 19.05 -6.19 16.16
CA GLY A 632 17.88 -7.06 16.39
C GLY A 632 18.16 -8.49 15.99
N ASP A 633 17.32 -9.39 16.49
CA ASP A 633 17.37 -10.85 16.31
C ASP A 633 16.60 -11.31 15.06
N TRP A 634 16.68 -10.52 13.99
CA TRP A 634 16.20 -10.93 12.67
C TRP A 634 17.03 -12.10 12.10
N PRO A 635 16.47 -12.85 11.13
CA PRO A 635 17.18 -13.95 10.47
C PRO A 635 18.55 -13.51 9.93
N ARG A 636 19.60 -14.28 10.23
CA ARG A 636 21.00 -13.92 9.91
C ARG A 636 21.46 -14.39 8.55
N GLU A 637 20.66 -15.20 7.86
CA GLU A 637 20.97 -15.76 6.55
C GLU A 637 19.79 -15.51 5.61
N LEU A 638 20.11 -15.27 4.34
CA LEU A 638 19.09 -15.25 3.29
C LEU A 638 18.66 -16.71 3.04
N PRO A 639 17.35 -17.03 3.04
CA PRO A 639 16.88 -18.34 2.62
C PRO A 639 17.37 -18.67 1.21
N SER A 640 17.64 -19.95 0.95
CA SER A 640 17.98 -20.40 -0.40
C SER A 640 16.89 -19.97 -1.38
N LEU A 641 17.21 -19.74 -2.65
CA LEU A 641 16.21 -19.30 -3.63
C LEU A 641 14.98 -20.22 -3.67
N ARG A 642 15.15 -21.52 -3.44
CA ARG A 642 14.04 -22.49 -3.40
C ARG A 642 13.15 -22.35 -2.17
N ASP A 643 13.70 -21.87 -1.06
CA ASP A 643 13.02 -21.72 0.23
C ASP A 643 12.51 -20.29 0.47
N GLN A 644 12.75 -19.36 -0.47
CA GLN A 644 12.24 -18.00 -0.38
C GLN A 644 10.72 -17.98 -0.58
N GLU A 645 10.03 -17.40 0.41
CA GLU A 645 8.61 -17.09 0.31
C GLU A 645 8.32 -16.17 -0.88
N LEU A 646 7.14 -16.34 -1.49
CA LEU A 646 6.64 -15.54 -2.62
C LEU A 646 7.39 -15.74 -3.95
N ARG A 647 8.42 -16.58 -4.02
CA ARG A 647 8.97 -17.02 -5.31
C ARG A 647 7.94 -17.87 -6.04
N SER A 648 7.84 -17.68 -7.35
CA SER A 648 7.10 -18.61 -8.20
C SER A 648 7.77 -19.99 -8.24
N THR A 649 7.02 -21.05 -7.94
CA THR A 649 7.47 -22.44 -8.14
C THR A 649 7.02 -23.01 -9.47
N THR A 650 6.36 -22.21 -10.32
CA THR A 650 5.80 -22.63 -11.61
C THR A 650 6.83 -23.33 -12.50
N LEU A 651 8.11 -22.97 -12.34
CA LEU A 651 9.21 -23.51 -13.14
C LEU A 651 9.98 -24.66 -12.46
N ASP A 652 9.66 -25.04 -11.23
CA ASP A 652 10.52 -25.95 -10.46
C ASP A 652 10.56 -27.37 -11.02
N GLU A 653 9.40 -27.90 -11.38
CA GLU A 653 9.30 -29.22 -12.01
C GLU A 653 10.01 -29.23 -13.36
N MET A 654 9.85 -28.14 -14.13
CA MET A 654 10.54 -27.95 -15.40
C MET A 654 12.07 -27.94 -15.20
N GLU A 655 12.59 -27.15 -14.25
CA GLU A 655 14.03 -27.08 -13.99
C GLU A 655 14.60 -28.41 -13.46
N ALA A 656 13.86 -29.10 -12.59
CA ALA A 656 14.26 -30.41 -12.09
C ALA A 656 14.33 -31.46 -13.21
N HIS A 657 13.38 -31.43 -14.14
CA HIS A 657 13.36 -32.30 -15.31
C HIS A 657 14.51 -31.98 -16.28
N VAL A 658 14.72 -30.70 -16.59
CA VAL A 658 15.79 -30.23 -17.46
C VAL A 658 17.18 -30.61 -16.92
N ALA A 659 17.38 -30.54 -15.60
CA ALA A 659 18.62 -30.97 -14.96
C ALA A 659 18.94 -32.47 -15.19
N GLY A 660 17.94 -33.28 -15.55
CA GLY A 660 18.09 -34.69 -15.90
C GLY A 660 18.47 -34.96 -17.36
N LEU A 661 18.48 -33.94 -18.24
CA LEU A 661 18.88 -34.10 -19.63
C LEU A 661 20.37 -34.47 -19.72
N LYS A 662 20.66 -35.55 -20.45
CA LYS A 662 22.01 -36.16 -20.48
C LYS A 662 22.93 -35.53 -21.51
N GLU A 663 22.37 -34.99 -22.57
CA GLU A 663 23.11 -34.42 -23.68
C GLU A 663 23.07 -32.91 -23.61
N HIS A 664 24.24 -32.28 -23.67
CA HIS A 664 24.38 -30.83 -23.63
C HIS A 664 25.34 -30.38 -24.72
N VAL A 665 24.91 -29.42 -25.53
CA VAL A 665 25.73 -28.86 -26.61
C VAL A 665 25.65 -27.33 -26.61
N ALA A 666 26.68 -26.68 -26.08
CA ALA A 666 26.84 -25.23 -26.20
C ALA A 666 27.58 -24.86 -27.50
N TYR A 667 27.42 -23.60 -27.93
CA TYR A 667 28.28 -23.01 -28.95
C TYR A 667 28.53 -21.55 -28.58
N ASP A 668 29.79 -21.20 -28.33
CA ASP A 668 30.20 -19.83 -28.02
C ASP A 668 30.73 -19.17 -29.31
N PHE A 669 29.91 -18.30 -29.92
CA PHE A 669 30.28 -17.56 -31.14
C PHE A 669 31.47 -16.60 -30.95
N VAL A 670 31.90 -16.34 -29.71
CA VAL A 670 33.08 -15.55 -29.39
C VAL A 670 34.33 -16.43 -29.35
N ARG A 671 34.26 -17.56 -28.63
CA ARG A 671 35.41 -18.46 -28.41
C ARG A 671 35.68 -19.38 -29.60
N GLU A 672 34.65 -19.86 -30.27
CA GLU A 672 34.73 -20.90 -31.30
C GLU A 672 34.91 -20.33 -32.72
N ARG A 673 35.37 -19.09 -32.84
CA ARG A 673 35.66 -18.47 -34.14
C ARG A 673 36.79 -19.22 -34.84
N PRO A 674 36.66 -19.54 -36.15
CA PRO A 674 37.79 -19.98 -36.95
C PRO A 674 38.91 -18.93 -36.88
N ARG A 675 40.17 -19.38 -36.69
CA ARG A 675 41.33 -18.49 -36.93
C ARG A 675 41.23 -18.00 -38.37
N ALA A 676 41.07 -16.70 -38.54
CA ALA A 676 40.79 -16.05 -39.81
C ALA A 676 41.80 -16.43 -40.91
N GLU A 677 41.52 -17.49 -41.67
CA GLU A 677 42.17 -17.75 -42.95
C GLU A 677 41.46 -16.92 -44.02
N LYS A 678 41.92 -15.67 -44.16
CA LYS A 678 42.04 -14.85 -45.38
C LYS A 678 41.01 -14.99 -46.52
N ILE A 679 39.74 -15.29 -46.26
CA ILE A 679 38.68 -15.15 -47.27
C ILE A 679 37.66 -14.13 -46.79
N PRO A 680 37.72 -12.88 -47.29
CA PRO A 680 36.64 -11.92 -47.13
C PRO A 680 35.33 -12.53 -47.63
N ASN A 681 34.25 -12.47 -46.83
CA ASN A 681 32.92 -13.02 -47.13
C ASN A 681 32.75 -14.55 -47.02
N SER A 682 33.65 -15.29 -46.35
CA SER A 682 33.40 -16.70 -46.00
C SER A 682 32.54 -16.84 -44.73
N LEU A 683 31.62 -17.81 -44.72
CA LEU A 683 30.75 -18.06 -43.57
C LEU A 683 31.60 -18.48 -42.35
N PRO A 684 31.45 -17.83 -41.18
CA PRO A 684 32.44 -17.80 -40.11
C PRO A 684 32.29 -18.89 -39.04
N PHE A 685 31.66 -20.00 -39.38
CA PHE A 685 31.52 -21.23 -38.59
C PHE A 685 31.27 -22.37 -39.58
N SER A 686 31.51 -23.62 -39.18
CA SER A 686 31.41 -24.75 -40.10
C SER A 686 30.03 -24.79 -40.77
N THR A 687 29.97 -24.68 -42.09
CA THR A 687 28.72 -24.90 -42.85
C THR A 687 28.23 -26.33 -42.68
N GLN A 688 29.05 -27.26 -42.18
CA GLN A 688 28.60 -28.59 -41.80
C GLN A 688 27.80 -28.58 -40.48
N GLN A 689 28.02 -27.59 -39.61
CA GLN A 689 27.36 -27.48 -38.30
C GLN A 689 26.17 -26.52 -38.29
N PHE A 690 26.15 -25.52 -39.18
CA PHE A 690 25.08 -24.53 -39.24
C PHE A 690 24.52 -24.35 -40.65
N LEU A 691 23.22 -24.08 -40.69
CA LEU A 691 22.46 -23.56 -41.81
C LEU A 691 22.33 -22.05 -41.65
N THR A 692 22.42 -21.32 -42.75
CA THR A 692 22.19 -19.88 -42.78
C THR A 692 21.32 -19.55 -43.97
N GLN A 693 20.36 -18.65 -43.78
CA GLN A 693 19.57 -18.11 -44.87
C GLN A 693 19.51 -16.59 -44.76
N VAL A 694 19.70 -15.94 -45.90
CA VAL A 694 19.62 -14.49 -46.06
C VAL A 694 18.65 -14.24 -47.21
N ASN A 695 17.37 -14.05 -46.87
CA ASN A 695 16.30 -13.85 -47.86
C ASN A 695 16.11 -12.36 -48.24
N ASP A 696 17.02 -11.50 -47.77
CA ASP A 696 17.02 -10.06 -47.99
C ASP A 696 18.34 -9.63 -48.68
N PRO A 697 18.30 -9.05 -49.89
CA PRO A 697 19.48 -8.56 -50.59
C PRO A 697 20.30 -7.52 -49.82
N GLY A 698 19.70 -6.80 -48.87
CA GLY A 698 20.34 -5.80 -48.02
C GLY A 698 20.79 -6.32 -46.65
N ALA A 699 20.48 -7.57 -46.31
CA ALA A 699 20.86 -8.13 -45.03
C ALA A 699 22.35 -8.48 -44.92
N LYS A 700 22.88 -8.38 -43.70
CA LYS A 700 24.25 -8.70 -43.35
C LYS A 700 24.26 -9.71 -42.21
N LEU A 701 24.98 -10.80 -42.41
CA LEU A 701 25.36 -11.76 -41.37
C LEU A 701 26.89 -11.74 -41.28
N LEU A 702 27.42 -11.15 -40.22
CA LEU A 702 28.86 -10.93 -40.02
C LEU A 702 29.28 -11.55 -38.69
N VAL A 703 30.47 -12.16 -38.64
CA VAL A 703 31.10 -12.43 -37.33
C VAL A 703 32.03 -11.28 -36.99
N ARG A 704 31.90 -10.82 -35.75
CA ARG A 704 32.66 -9.72 -35.16
C ARG A 704 33.44 -10.23 -33.95
N THR A 705 34.26 -9.34 -33.39
CA THR A 705 35.05 -9.64 -32.19
C THR A 705 34.22 -9.85 -30.92
N ASP A 706 32.94 -9.56 -30.96
CA ASP A 706 31.94 -9.68 -29.89
C ASP A 706 30.83 -10.71 -30.18
N GLY A 707 30.83 -11.41 -31.33
CA GLY A 707 29.89 -12.50 -31.62
C GLY A 707 29.40 -12.53 -33.07
N VAL A 708 28.18 -13.00 -33.28
CA VAL A 708 27.48 -12.91 -34.58
C VAL A 708 26.66 -11.64 -34.62
N PHE A 709 26.91 -10.81 -35.63
CA PHE A 709 26.13 -9.62 -35.93
C PHE A 709 25.18 -9.91 -37.08
N MET A 710 23.90 -9.65 -36.85
CA MET A 710 22.84 -9.72 -37.86
C MET A 710 22.27 -8.32 -38.05
N GLN A 711 22.19 -7.87 -39.30
CA GLN A 711 21.54 -6.63 -39.68
C GLN A 711 20.64 -6.88 -40.87
N ARG A 712 19.48 -6.23 -40.86
CA ARG A 712 18.56 -6.20 -41.97
C ARG A 712 18.25 -4.74 -42.30
N ASP A 713 18.57 -4.32 -43.52
CA ASP A 713 18.22 -2.98 -44.01
C ASP A 713 16.80 -2.99 -44.57
N VAL A 714 16.05 -1.91 -44.41
CA VAL A 714 14.61 -1.90 -44.70
C VAL A 714 14.37 -1.87 -46.22
N GLY A 715 13.68 -2.86 -46.78
CA GLY A 715 13.33 -2.88 -48.21
C GLY A 715 12.07 -3.67 -48.59
N VAL A 716 11.81 -4.83 -47.98
CA VAL A 716 10.70 -5.71 -48.36
C VAL A 716 10.03 -6.36 -47.11
N PRO A 717 8.68 -6.43 -47.03
CA PRO A 717 7.98 -7.14 -45.96
C PRO A 717 8.29 -8.65 -45.92
N PHE A 718 8.13 -9.29 -44.75
CA PHE A 718 8.23 -10.75 -44.55
C PHE A 718 9.58 -11.42 -44.92
N GLN A 719 10.70 -10.71 -44.75
CA GLN A 719 12.04 -11.29 -44.92
C GLN A 719 12.74 -11.55 -43.59
N ASP A 720 13.63 -12.53 -43.57
CA ASP A 720 14.38 -12.95 -42.39
C ASP A 720 15.86 -13.20 -42.69
N VAL A 721 16.66 -13.11 -41.63
CA VAL A 721 18.06 -13.53 -41.58
C VAL A 721 18.15 -14.48 -40.41
N TRP A 722 18.58 -15.71 -40.64
CA TRP A 722 18.67 -16.70 -39.57
C TRP A 722 19.91 -17.56 -39.69
N ILE A 723 20.32 -18.05 -38.52
CA ILE A 723 21.32 -19.08 -38.32
C ILE A 723 20.65 -20.22 -37.54
N GLY A 724 20.82 -21.46 -37.99
CA GLY A 724 20.22 -22.64 -37.39
C GLY A 724 21.23 -23.76 -37.32
N ARG A 725 21.17 -24.61 -36.29
CA ARG A 725 22.11 -25.73 -36.13
C ARG A 725 21.66 -26.92 -36.96
N ARG A 726 22.61 -27.65 -37.58
CA ARG A 726 22.36 -28.82 -38.43
C ARG A 726 22.18 -30.11 -37.61
N PHE A 727 21.22 -30.12 -36.70
CA PHE A 727 20.80 -31.36 -36.03
C PHE A 727 19.30 -31.36 -35.76
N GLN A 728 18.75 -32.56 -35.54
CA GLN A 728 17.41 -32.77 -35.04
C GLN A 728 17.48 -33.10 -33.55
N VAL A 729 16.52 -32.63 -32.78
CA VAL A 729 16.35 -32.97 -31.37
C VAL A 729 15.07 -33.79 -31.24
N HIS A 730 15.15 -34.93 -30.56
CA HIS A 730 14.00 -35.80 -30.31
C HIS A 730 13.69 -35.86 -28.82
N GLY A 731 12.41 -35.97 -28.48
CA GLY A 731 11.95 -36.01 -27.09
C GLY A 731 11.96 -34.63 -26.42
N ASP A 732 12.30 -34.63 -25.14
CA ASP A 732 12.35 -33.43 -24.29
C ASP A 732 13.66 -32.68 -24.51
N PHE A 733 13.61 -31.35 -24.45
CA PHE A 733 14.77 -30.51 -24.71
C PHE A 733 14.68 -29.16 -24.02
N ASP A 734 15.84 -28.52 -23.86
CA ASP A 734 16.01 -27.14 -23.40
C ASP A 734 16.98 -26.42 -24.35
N ILE A 735 16.50 -25.33 -24.96
CA ILE A 735 17.28 -24.50 -25.88
C ILE A 735 17.33 -23.08 -25.34
N VAL A 736 18.55 -22.59 -25.12
CA VAL A 736 18.81 -21.21 -24.69
C VAL A 736 19.57 -20.47 -25.80
N ALA A 737 19.12 -19.25 -26.10
CA ALA A 737 19.80 -18.31 -26.99
C ALA A 737 20.05 -16.98 -26.26
N GLU A 738 21.31 -16.58 -26.17
CA GLU A 738 21.72 -15.29 -25.59
C GLU A 738 21.88 -14.23 -26.69
N PHE A 739 21.46 -13.00 -26.39
CA PHE A 739 21.59 -11.86 -27.29
C PHE A 739 22.00 -10.60 -26.52
N ALA A 740 22.67 -9.69 -27.23
CA ALA A 740 23.07 -8.38 -26.72
C ALA A 740 23.06 -7.33 -27.86
N ASP A 741 23.00 -6.05 -27.49
CA ASP A 741 22.95 -4.90 -28.43
C ASP A 741 21.84 -5.04 -29.48
N LEU A 742 20.65 -5.50 -29.05
CA LEU A 742 19.49 -5.60 -29.91
C LEU A 742 19.00 -4.21 -30.29
N ARG A 743 19.26 -3.82 -31.54
CA ARG A 743 18.77 -2.55 -32.11
C ARG A 743 17.64 -2.81 -33.08
N VAL A 744 16.45 -2.40 -32.67
CA VAL A 744 15.26 -2.45 -33.52
C VAL A 744 14.76 -1.02 -33.74
N GLY A 745 14.69 -0.58 -35.00
CA GLY A 745 14.19 0.73 -35.39
C GLY A 745 13.08 0.62 -36.43
N THR A 746 12.24 1.66 -36.57
CA THR A 746 11.21 1.71 -37.63
C THR A 746 10.91 3.08 -38.22
N PRO A 747 10.77 3.17 -39.55
CA PRO A 747 9.90 4.14 -40.21
C PRO A 747 8.52 3.58 -40.67
N TYR A 748 8.22 2.28 -40.49
CA TYR A 748 6.98 1.63 -41.00
C TYR A 748 6.29 0.72 -39.99
N ASP A 749 5.03 0.36 -40.23
CA ASP A 749 4.31 -0.64 -39.45
C ASP A 749 4.87 -2.06 -39.63
N GLY A 750 4.68 -2.92 -38.63
CA GLY A 750 5.01 -4.35 -38.63
C GLY A 750 5.78 -4.83 -37.40
N HIS A 751 6.13 -6.13 -37.42
CA HIS A 751 6.90 -6.79 -36.37
C HIS A 751 8.39 -6.78 -36.74
N ARG A 752 9.26 -6.41 -35.80
CA ARG A 752 10.71 -6.46 -35.97
C ARG A 752 11.31 -7.06 -34.72
N ARG A 753 11.95 -8.21 -34.88
CA ARG A 753 12.21 -9.10 -33.76
C ARG A 753 13.40 -9.98 -34.02
N ILE A 754 14.04 -10.41 -32.94
CA ILE A 754 14.82 -11.64 -32.89
C ILE A 754 13.90 -12.76 -32.41
N ALA A 755 14.11 -13.97 -32.89
CA ALA A 755 13.29 -15.12 -32.51
C ALA A 755 14.15 -16.37 -32.35
N LEU A 756 13.89 -17.11 -31.28
CA LEU A 756 14.28 -18.50 -31.16
C LEU A 756 13.15 -19.35 -31.76
N THR A 757 13.45 -20.08 -32.83
CA THR A 757 12.47 -20.91 -33.55
C THR A 757 12.87 -22.37 -33.49
N VAL A 758 11.90 -23.23 -33.15
CA VAL A 758 11.98 -24.68 -33.31
C VAL A 758 10.91 -25.10 -34.31
N VAL A 759 11.30 -25.93 -35.27
CA VAL A 759 10.41 -26.50 -36.29
C VAL A 759 10.24 -27.97 -35.97
N THR A 760 9.00 -28.41 -35.79
CA THR A 760 8.67 -29.82 -35.55
C THR A 760 8.61 -30.58 -36.86
N ASP A 761 8.90 -31.88 -36.78
CA ASP A 761 8.78 -32.85 -37.87
C ASP A 761 7.40 -33.53 -37.92
N ASP A 762 6.36 -32.88 -37.36
CA ASP A 762 4.98 -33.36 -37.41
C ASP A 762 4.35 -33.14 -38.80
N GLU A 763 3.21 -33.79 -39.06
CA GLU A 763 2.48 -33.68 -40.33
C GLU A 763 2.15 -32.22 -40.72
N ARG A 764 2.12 -31.32 -39.74
CA ARG A 764 1.74 -29.90 -39.87
C ARG A 764 2.92 -28.95 -39.94
N ILE A 765 4.16 -29.45 -39.84
CA ILE A 765 5.41 -28.68 -39.76
C ILE A 765 5.23 -27.47 -38.83
N THR A 766 4.94 -27.73 -37.55
CA THR A 766 4.65 -26.65 -36.60
C THR A 766 5.91 -25.83 -36.31
N HIS A 767 5.81 -24.52 -36.50
CA HIS A 767 6.84 -23.56 -36.09
C HIS A 767 6.48 -23.02 -34.70
N CYS A 768 7.28 -23.38 -33.70
CA CYS A 768 7.19 -22.86 -32.35
C CYS A 768 8.23 -21.74 -32.18
N ARG A 769 7.80 -20.55 -31.75
CA ARG A 769 8.66 -19.38 -31.65
C ARG A 769 8.48 -18.66 -30.32
N VAL A 770 9.58 -18.29 -29.68
CA VAL A 770 9.61 -17.14 -28.76
C VAL A 770 10.40 -16.05 -29.43
N TRP A 771 9.86 -14.84 -29.41
CA TRP A 771 10.50 -13.70 -30.03
C TRP A 771 10.48 -12.49 -29.12
N HIS A 772 11.46 -11.64 -29.31
CA HIS A 772 11.64 -10.40 -28.58
C HIS A 772 11.95 -9.25 -29.56
N GLY A 773 11.28 -8.11 -29.39
CA GLY A 773 11.46 -6.96 -30.27
C GLY A 773 10.27 -6.02 -30.26
N ILE A 774 10.04 -5.34 -31.39
CA ILE A 774 9.02 -4.29 -31.54
C ILE A 774 7.81 -4.81 -32.30
N TYR A 775 6.64 -4.53 -31.73
CA TYR A 775 5.33 -4.59 -32.34
C TYR A 775 4.83 -3.17 -32.64
N ALA A 776 4.54 -2.86 -33.90
CA ALA A 776 3.94 -1.59 -34.31
C ALA A 776 2.89 -1.84 -35.41
N HIS A 777 1.67 -1.34 -35.28
CA HIS A 777 0.63 -1.42 -36.31
C HIS A 777 -0.22 -0.15 -36.29
N PRO A 778 -0.95 0.18 -37.38
CA PRO A 778 -1.86 1.31 -37.39
C PRO A 778 -2.87 1.21 -36.23
N GLY A 779 -2.91 2.24 -35.38
CA GLY A 779 -3.81 2.29 -34.21
C GLY A 779 -3.32 1.50 -32.99
N ILE A 780 -2.16 0.86 -33.05
CA ILE A 780 -1.51 0.23 -31.90
C ILE A 780 -0.22 0.98 -31.59
N ASP A 781 -0.16 1.56 -30.38
CA ASP A 781 1.07 2.18 -29.87
C ASP A 781 2.24 1.20 -29.98
N ARG A 782 3.38 1.70 -30.44
CA ARG A 782 4.63 0.93 -30.55
C ARG A 782 4.96 0.31 -29.18
N ARG A 783 5.19 -1.01 -29.16
CA ARG A 783 5.55 -1.76 -27.95
C ARG A 783 6.79 -2.61 -28.20
N HIS A 784 7.79 -2.49 -27.34
CA HIS A 784 8.80 -3.52 -27.15
C HIS A 784 8.20 -4.62 -26.25
N CYS A 785 8.28 -5.85 -26.71
CA CYS A 785 7.67 -6.97 -26.04
C CYS A 785 8.36 -8.29 -26.37
N THR A 786 8.06 -9.27 -25.54
CA THR A 786 8.36 -10.67 -25.75
C THR A 786 7.04 -11.42 -25.93
N GLN A 787 6.99 -12.33 -26.90
CA GLN A 787 5.78 -13.07 -27.22
C GLN A 787 6.10 -14.45 -27.78
N ALA A 788 5.23 -15.42 -27.49
CA ALA A 788 5.25 -16.75 -28.07
C ALA A 788 4.23 -16.88 -29.22
N GLU A 789 4.60 -17.64 -30.25
CA GLU A 789 3.81 -17.87 -31.46
C GLU A 789 3.94 -19.33 -31.92
N PHE A 790 2.81 -19.93 -32.32
CA PHE A 790 2.75 -21.22 -32.99
C PHE A 790 2.15 -21.06 -34.38
N THR A 791 2.86 -21.48 -35.42
CA THR A 791 2.36 -21.51 -36.79
C THR A 791 2.26 -22.96 -37.26
N ARG A 792 1.07 -23.40 -37.68
CA ARG A 792 0.83 -24.73 -38.24
C ARG A 792 0.49 -24.58 -39.73
N PHE A 793 1.16 -25.36 -40.58
CA PHE A 793 0.97 -25.36 -42.02
C PHE A 793 0.16 -26.59 -42.45
N PHE A 794 -0.89 -26.38 -43.23
CA PHE A 794 -1.76 -27.40 -43.81
C PHE A 794 -1.85 -27.16 -45.32
N ASP A 795 -2.38 -28.12 -46.09
CA ASP A 795 -2.56 -28.08 -47.56
C ASP A 795 -3.19 -26.78 -48.09
N GLY A 796 -2.38 -25.71 -48.23
CA GLY A 796 -2.80 -24.36 -48.60
C GLY A 796 -3.30 -23.46 -47.46
N GLU A 797 -3.37 -23.93 -46.20
CA GLU A 797 -3.85 -23.15 -45.05
C GLU A 797 -2.77 -22.94 -43.98
N VAL A 798 -2.85 -21.82 -43.26
CA VAL A 798 -1.93 -21.47 -42.16
C VAL A 798 -2.76 -21.10 -40.93
N ALA A 799 -2.56 -21.83 -39.83
CA ALA A 799 -3.15 -21.48 -38.55
C ALA A 799 -2.07 -20.87 -37.63
N VAL A 800 -2.35 -19.69 -37.08
CA VAL A 800 -1.44 -18.99 -36.16
C VAL A 800 -2.11 -18.84 -34.80
N GLU A 801 -1.43 -19.28 -33.76
CA GLU A 801 -1.81 -19.11 -32.37
C GLU A 801 -0.76 -18.21 -31.69
N ILE A 802 -1.21 -17.13 -31.05
CA ILE A 802 -0.34 -16.07 -30.53
C ILE A 802 -0.70 -15.85 -29.07
N VAL A 803 0.30 -15.97 -28.19
CA VAL A 803 0.15 -15.66 -26.76
C VAL A 803 0.16 -14.14 -26.57
N SER A 804 -0.54 -13.60 -25.58
CA SER A 804 -0.51 -12.17 -25.29
C SER A 804 0.93 -11.66 -25.10
N PRO A 805 1.31 -10.51 -25.66
CA PRO A 805 2.68 -10.00 -25.54
C PRO A 805 2.95 -9.48 -24.13
N THR A 806 4.13 -9.80 -23.60
CA THR A 806 4.65 -9.27 -22.34
C THR A 806 5.54 -8.06 -22.62
N ALA A 807 5.26 -6.92 -21.99
CA ALA A 807 6.07 -5.72 -22.14
C ALA A 807 7.51 -5.97 -21.65
N GLU A 808 8.48 -5.67 -22.50
CA GLU A 808 9.89 -5.94 -22.25
C GLU A 808 10.73 -5.03 -23.14
N ASP A 809 11.43 -4.07 -22.54
CA ASP A 809 12.24 -3.04 -23.19
C ASP A 809 13.75 -3.39 -23.15
N SER A 810 14.14 -4.56 -22.62
CA SER A 810 15.54 -5.00 -22.61
C SER A 810 16.15 -5.01 -24.02
N ASP A 811 17.41 -4.61 -24.18
CA ASP A 811 18.16 -4.72 -25.44
C ASP A 811 19.12 -5.92 -25.46
N SER A 812 19.10 -6.72 -24.40
CA SER A 812 19.97 -7.84 -24.13
C SER A 812 19.25 -8.84 -23.24
N GLY A 813 19.67 -10.10 -23.25
CA GLY A 813 19.06 -11.12 -22.43
C GLY A 813 19.22 -12.52 -22.99
N ARG A 814 18.39 -13.44 -22.48
CA ARG A 814 18.37 -14.85 -22.88
C ARG A 814 16.94 -15.27 -23.19
N LEU A 815 16.71 -15.77 -24.40
CA LEU A 815 15.49 -16.50 -24.76
C LEU A 815 15.69 -17.97 -24.45
N ARG A 816 14.70 -18.62 -23.85
CA ARG A 816 14.73 -20.05 -23.55
C ARG A 816 13.45 -20.71 -23.99
N PHE A 817 13.59 -21.90 -24.56
CA PHE A 817 12.49 -22.69 -25.07
C PHE A 817 12.67 -24.13 -24.59
N VAL A 818 11.73 -24.60 -23.78
CA VAL A 818 11.77 -25.93 -23.17
C VAL A 818 10.57 -26.73 -23.65
N ARG A 819 10.78 -28.02 -23.92
CA ARG A 819 9.71 -28.98 -24.16
C ARG A 819 9.81 -30.13 -23.18
N ILE A 820 8.70 -30.45 -22.53
CA ILE A 820 8.54 -31.62 -21.65
C ILE A 820 7.27 -32.36 -22.07
N GLY A 821 7.43 -33.54 -22.68
CA GLY A 821 6.34 -34.33 -23.23
C GLY A 821 5.57 -33.56 -24.32
N LYS A 822 4.39 -33.04 -23.94
CA LYS A 822 3.50 -32.24 -24.80
C LYS A 822 3.47 -30.77 -24.44
N GLU A 823 4.12 -30.38 -23.35
CA GLU A 823 4.13 -29.02 -22.83
C GLU A 823 5.34 -28.27 -23.37
N PHE A 824 5.12 -26.99 -23.66
CA PHE A 824 6.13 -26.07 -24.16
C PHE A 824 6.19 -24.86 -23.23
N PHE A 825 7.40 -24.51 -22.80
CA PHE A 825 7.66 -23.37 -21.94
C PHE A 825 8.49 -22.35 -22.71
N TYR A 826 8.03 -21.10 -22.70
CA TYR A 826 8.69 -19.97 -23.33
C TYR A 826 9.16 -19.03 -22.25
N LEU A 827 10.46 -18.79 -22.17
CA LEU A 827 11.01 -17.99 -21.09
C LEU A 827 11.96 -16.92 -21.60
N ILE A 828 12.06 -15.85 -20.82
CA ILE A 828 13.03 -14.78 -21.02
C ILE A 828 13.71 -14.43 -19.70
N ALA A 829 15.00 -14.12 -19.78
CA ALA A 829 15.74 -13.42 -18.75
C ALA A 829 16.27 -12.10 -19.34
N GLU A 830 15.91 -10.97 -18.74
CA GLU A 830 16.33 -9.64 -19.20
C GLU A 830 17.79 -9.35 -18.86
N ALA A 831 18.54 -8.77 -19.80
CA ALA A 831 19.93 -8.38 -19.66
C ALA A 831 20.78 -9.46 -18.95
N ASP A 832 21.34 -9.12 -17.78
CA ASP A 832 22.16 -9.99 -16.94
C ASP A 832 21.37 -10.65 -15.79
N SER A 833 20.04 -10.61 -15.79
CA SER A 833 19.24 -11.28 -14.75
C SER A 833 19.51 -12.78 -14.78
N PRO A 834 19.78 -13.42 -13.63
CA PRO A 834 19.93 -14.87 -13.55
C PRO A 834 18.58 -15.59 -13.69
N GLY A 835 17.46 -14.94 -13.38
CA GLY A 835 16.13 -15.53 -13.34
C GLY A 835 15.42 -15.54 -14.69
N TYR A 836 14.83 -16.68 -15.05
CA TYR A 836 13.87 -16.76 -16.15
C TYR A 836 12.46 -16.42 -15.67
N ARG A 837 11.70 -15.77 -16.56
CA ARG A 837 10.26 -15.51 -16.44
C ARG A 837 9.52 -16.27 -17.51
N LEU A 838 8.41 -16.90 -17.14
CA LEU A 838 7.49 -17.54 -18.08
C LEU A 838 6.71 -16.45 -18.85
N ILE A 839 6.50 -16.65 -20.15
CA ILE A 839 5.81 -15.71 -21.04
C ILE A 839 4.48 -16.25 -21.52
#